data_AF-T1ZFJ9-F1
#
_entry.id   AF-T1ZFJ9-F1
#
_cell.length_a   1.000
_cell.length_b   1.000
_cell.length_c   1.000
_cell.angle_alpha   90.00
_cell.angle_beta   90.00
_cell.angle_gamma   90.00
#
_symmetry.space_group_name_H-M   'P 1'
#
loop_
_entity.id
_entity.type
_entity.pdbx_description
1 polymer ?
#
loop_
_entity_poly.entity_id
_entity_poly.type
_entity_poly.pdbx_seq_one_letter_code
_entity_poly.pdbx_strand_id
1 'polypeptide(L)'
;MFSLVKIVLWFIFFFAWLFGKLRWNEIRTTFQDWFPFLYFIYLFLVVILPDNVQGFNFIGFVVFFFFVISIYKDFFRGLRYFISQLRVGNKSIERFDKIKRYLFKEKLEDVSEFLLAIVLIGLMYIQINYATPTISLVNKSNVELLGFIVSIFGMYGIYIGFLQYLAGDVKSDTYLGKSKVNYLIGQSFWYHVTQSKIFILMLLAAIIIPVTVKLNTAFIKELTILWQTSYMLLLVIYIFLLSMSLYIIRVALLMKTKDDENLKYNMRKQIQEDYTETFWLIYRNRSVYVNDFLKNKLTRDFAKLDVNEYEEFVTNIFNLDYFDTRNLYWTILNKTERGFELTRTQRFRNKLLLDDRSWLETYQDKNEYDLRQEWKSFYKYFRTFIFEKWKFLKQYRDNFSVENWKNLILEDLKIIDRIVTNDPTLESLKIEYPEKGETRFVRFHRDENNNVREFLFKVLINKEDINLDGLFEDVKQEIQNYKENKTDHFYRYTYDFLKFRLVTILDKHENGDVNISLSEFKRLSDYDVFQNGQRNDYENSMLYSKICFNYLDRGRIEDFNQSKIEKSGNVELRKQKIKNLILSMNEEYRLAFMLYQLFYTDHTQWDGNLGFYDIGITQIMSYDEQYHYYLFNQAKKIIISETDIDHRITESFLKKLWDTRDNMIKDFSWFDQFGEQHLMSDFKILYVQWLLTRKEYPRAESRFNIEREFPIKVCKSLVGKIKGKENRKISVKDLKWRIRYKKERISCFCRDYLLLTDQLTTIFTKESYSHKQNNVQISVEYLLHSGKVNLSDVIDNISVVSLFRLEWILRWNYYQYTRESNYTSRTFFDTMTSNSRYYWSGGDGILEFYIVKIIDNFYHDLYQDREFIDGFKYHLESQLNSLNKTVEEYVESIAKKISGINNISILQKGQILLNLNDILHYQSKWVELKPKRKYRYK
;
A
#
# COMPACT_ATOMS: atom_id res chain seq x y z
N MET A 1 -62.94 -27.77 -29.91
CA MET A 1 -61.80 -27.50 -29.00
C MET A 1 -60.45 -27.52 -29.74
N PHE A 2 -60.17 -28.49 -30.61
CA PHE A 2 -58.90 -28.57 -31.37
C PHE A 2 -58.63 -27.40 -32.34
N SER A 3 -59.65 -26.85 -33.01
CA SER A 3 -59.49 -25.70 -33.94
C SER A 3 -59.03 -24.41 -33.23
N LEU A 4 -59.57 -24.12 -32.04
CA LEU A 4 -59.26 -22.91 -31.28
C LEU A 4 -57.83 -22.94 -30.72
N VAL A 5 -57.36 -24.11 -30.26
CA VAL A 5 -55.96 -24.30 -29.83
C VAL A 5 -54.98 -24.12 -30.98
N LYS A 6 -55.29 -24.62 -32.19
CA LYS A 6 -54.46 -24.44 -33.39
C LYS A 6 -54.33 -22.97 -33.79
N ILE A 7 -55.44 -22.23 -33.77
CA ILE A 7 -55.46 -20.79 -34.06
C ILE A 7 -54.61 -20.02 -33.04
N VAL A 8 -54.77 -20.31 -31.74
CA VAL A 8 -53.98 -19.69 -30.67
C VAL A 8 -52.49 -20.01 -30.82
N LEU A 9 -52.13 -21.26 -31.11
CA LEU A 9 -50.74 -21.64 -31.37
C LEU A 9 -50.18 -20.88 -32.57
N TRP A 10 -50.92 -20.76 -33.67
CA TRP A 10 -50.44 -20.00 -34.83
C TRP A 10 -50.18 -18.52 -34.51
N PHE A 11 -51.09 -17.87 -33.77
CA PHE A 11 -50.85 -16.50 -33.33
C PHE A 11 -49.62 -16.41 -32.43
N ILE A 12 -49.40 -17.36 -31.50
CA ILE A 12 -48.16 -17.43 -30.71
C ILE A 12 -46.94 -17.52 -31.64
N PHE A 13 -46.99 -18.36 -32.68
CA PHE A 13 -45.88 -18.51 -33.63
C PHE A 13 -45.61 -17.24 -34.46
N PHE A 14 -46.67 -16.61 -34.95
CA PHE A 14 -46.62 -15.36 -35.71
C PHE A 14 -46.08 -14.21 -34.84
N PHE A 15 -46.60 -14.05 -33.62
CA PHE A 15 -46.14 -13.02 -32.68
C PHE A 15 -44.70 -13.28 -32.20
N ALA A 16 -44.30 -14.53 -31.98
CA ALA A 16 -42.93 -14.86 -31.65
C ALA A 16 -41.96 -14.50 -32.78
N TRP A 17 -42.35 -14.64 -34.06
CA TRP A 17 -41.55 -14.13 -35.17
C TRP A 17 -41.56 -12.59 -35.23
N LEU A 18 -42.73 -11.95 -35.09
CA LEU A 18 -42.89 -10.49 -35.16
C LEU A 18 -42.14 -9.77 -34.03
N PHE A 19 -42.25 -10.22 -32.79
CA PHE A 19 -41.48 -9.71 -31.65
C PHE A 19 -39.98 -10.00 -31.78
N GLY A 20 -39.61 -11.00 -32.58
CA GLY A 20 -38.23 -11.25 -32.97
C GLY A 20 -37.58 -10.12 -33.76
N LYS A 21 -38.39 -9.38 -34.51
CA LYS A 21 -37.96 -8.23 -35.31
C LYS A 21 -37.88 -6.93 -34.51
N LEU A 22 -38.31 -6.92 -33.24
CA LEU A 22 -38.26 -5.73 -32.40
C LEU A 22 -36.80 -5.36 -32.09
N ARG A 23 -36.39 -4.17 -32.51
CA ARG A 23 -35.11 -3.57 -32.13
C ARG A 23 -35.38 -2.12 -31.76
N TRP A 24 -35.16 -1.75 -30.49
CA TRP A 24 -35.41 -0.39 -29.99
C TRP A 24 -36.87 0.08 -30.16
N ASN A 25 -37.84 -0.77 -29.77
CA ASN A 25 -39.27 -0.48 -29.83
C ASN A 25 -39.89 -0.24 -31.22
N GLU A 26 -39.12 -0.41 -32.31
CA GLU A 26 -39.63 -0.38 -33.68
C GLU A 26 -39.51 -1.77 -34.34
N ILE A 27 -40.53 -2.15 -35.11
CA ILE A 27 -40.51 -3.36 -35.95
C ILE A 27 -39.85 -2.97 -37.27
N ARG A 28 -38.58 -3.34 -37.45
CA ARG A 28 -37.86 -3.05 -38.69
C ARG A 28 -38.20 -4.13 -39.72
N THR A 29 -39.12 -3.84 -40.63
CA THR A 29 -39.41 -4.70 -41.79
C THR A 29 -38.48 -4.35 -42.94
N THR A 30 -37.81 -5.35 -43.49
CA THR A 30 -37.01 -5.25 -44.71
C THR A 30 -37.75 -5.89 -45.88
N PHE A 31 -37.35 -5.60 -47.12
CA PHE A 31 -37.94 -6.25 -48.30
C PHE A 31 -37.89 -7.80 -48.22
N GLN A 32 -36.87 -8.34 -47.55
CA GLN A 32 -36.70 -9.78 -47.31
C GLN A 32 -37.77 -10.38 -46.40
N ASP A 33 -38.50 -9.56 -45.62
CA ASP A 33 -39.52 -10.01 -44.66
C ASP A 33 -40.92 -10.18 -45.28
N TRP A 34 -41.09 -9.73 -46.52
CA TRP A 34 -42.36 -9.89 -47.26
C TRP A 34 -42.67 -11.34 -47.57
N PHE A 35 -41.66 -12.14 -47.94
CA PHE A 35 -41.85 -13.57 -48.20
C PHE A 35 -42.37 -14.32 -46.96
N PRO A 36 -41.72 -14.23 -45.78
CA PRO A 36 -42.26 -14.83 -44.56
C PRO A 36 -43.64 -14.32 -44.17
N PHE A 37 -43.86 -13.01 -44.26
CA PHE A 37 -45.14 -12.41 -43.88
C PHE A 37 -46.30 -12.92 -44.74
N LEU A 38 -46.14 -12.88 -46.06
CA LEU A 38 -47.12 -13.40 -47.01
C LEU A 38 -47.32 -14.91 -46.84
N TYR A 39 -46.25 -15.64 -46.52
CA TYR A 39 -46.34 -17.08 -46.29
C TYR A 39 -47.04 -17.43 -44.97
N PHE A 40 -46.88 -16.63 -43.91
CA PHE A 40 -47.68 -16.75 -42.69
C PHE A 40 -49.17 -16.60 -43.00
N ILE A 41 -49.55 -15.59 -43.80
CA ILE A 41 -50.93 -15.37 -44.25
C ILE A 41 -51.44 -16.55 -45.07
N TYR A 42 -50.62 -17.05 -46.01
CA TYR A 42 -50.95 -18.22 -46.82
C TYR A 42 -51.20 -19.46 -45.93
N LEU A 43 -50.31 -19.74 -44.97
CA LEU A 43 -50.49 -20.86 -44.04
C LEU A 43 -51.76 -20.70 -43.19
N PHE A 44 -52.07 -19.48 -42.75
CA PHE A 44 -53.28 -19.22 -41.97
C PHE A 44 -54.56 -19.51 -42.79
N LEU A 45 -54.63 -18.97 -44.01
CA LEU A 45 -55.79 -19.08 -44.89
C LEU A 45 -55.99 -20.48 -45.47
N VAL A 46 -54.91 -21.18 -45.82
CA VAL A 46 -54.98 -22.44 -46.57
C VAL A 46 -54.87 -23.68 -45.67
N VAL A 47 -54.22 -23.58 -44.52
CA VAL A 47 -53.91 -24.74 -43.67
C VAL A 47 -54.69 -24.72 -42.37
N ILE A 48 -54.78 -23.56 -41.72
CA ILE A 48 -55.27 -23.46 -40.34
C ILE A 48 -56.77 -23.19 -40.28
N LEU A 49 -57.28 -22.30 -41.14
CA LEU A 49 -58.70 -22.01 -41.27
C LEU A 49 -59.54 -23.19 -41.80
N PRO A 50 -59.17 -23.85 -42.92
CA PRO A 50 -59.95 -24.96 -43.49
C PRO A 50 -59.60 -26.34 -42.92
N ASP A 51 -58.65 -26.42 -41.98
CA ASP A 51 -58.13 -27.66 -41.37
C ASP A 51 -57.64 -28.71 -42.40
N ASN A 52 -57.08 -28.23 -43.52
CA ASN A 52 -56.75 -29.06 -44.68
C ASN A 52 -55.25 -29.30 -44.83
N VAL A 53 -54.70 -30.21 -44.02
CA VAL A 53 -53.28 -30.61 -44.07
C VAL A 53 -52.93 -31.42 -45.33
N GLN A 54 -53.94 -31.96 -46.04
CA GLN A 54 -53.75 -32.75 -47.26
C GLN A 54 -53.47 -31.92 -48.52
N GLY A 55 -53.55 -30.58 -48.46
CA GLY A 55 -53.32 -29.70 -49.62
C GLY A 55 -51.85 -29.40 -49.97
N PHE A 56 -50.89 -29.87 -49.17
CA PHE A 56 -49.47 -29.64 -49.44
C PHE A 56 -48.92 -30.62 -50.47
N ASN A 57 -48.77 -30.16 -51.71
CA ASN A 57 -47.94 -30.85 -52.69
C ASN A 57 -46.45 -30.74 -52.30
N PHE A 58 -45.59 -31.59 -52.87
CA PHE A 58 -44.14 -31.58 -52.63
C PHE A 58 -43.50 -30.18 -52.71
N ILE A 59 -43.89 -29.38 -53.71
CA ILE A 59 -43.43 -27.99 -53.85
C ILE A 59 -43.81 -27.13 -52.64
N GLY A 60 -45.03 -27.29 -52.12
CA GLY A 60 -45.46 -26.57 -50.93
C GLY A 60 -44.64 -26.94 -49.69
N PHE A 61 -44.24 -28.22 -49.53
CA PHE A 61 -43.33 -28.62 -48.46
C PHE A 61 -41.93 -28.01 -48.62
N VAL A 62 -41.42 -27.90 -49.85
CA VAL A 62 -40.15 -27.22 -50.13
C VAL A 62 -40.22 -25.73 -49.78
N VAL A 63 -41.30 -25.04 -50.17
CA VAL A 63 -41.50 -23.62 -49.83
C VAL A 63 -41.69 -23.45 -48.30
N PHE A 64 -42.38 -24.37 -47.64
CA PHE A 64 -42.50 -24.38 -46.18
C PHE A 64 -41.15 -24.52 -45.49
N PHE A 65 -40.26 -25.37 -46.02
CA PHE A 65 -38.90 -25.51 -45.50
C PHE A 65 -38.09 -24.21 -45.65
N PHE A 66 -38.14 -23.56 -46.81
CA PHE A 66 -37.53 -22.24 -47.00
C PHE A 66 -38.11 -21.18 -46.07
N PHE A 67 -39.42 -21.21 -45.84
CA PHE A 67 -40.07 -20.34 -44.86
C PHE A 67 -39.53 -20.55 -43.44
N VAL A 68 -39.43 -21.79 -42.96
CA VAL A 68 -38.87 -22.12 -41.64
C VAL A 68 -37.42 -21.61 -41.51
N ILE A 69 -36.59 -21.80 -42.54
CA ILE A 69 -35.21 -21.28 -42.59
C ILE A 69 -35.19 -19.74 -42.59
N SER A 70 -36.17 -19.10 -43.20
CA SER A 70 -36.22 -17.63 -43.24
C SER A 70 -36.60 -17.02 -41.89
N ILE A 71 -37.38 -17.71 -41.06
CA ILE A 71 -37.94 -17.13 -39.82
C ILE A 71 -37.21 -17.54 -38.54
N TYR A 72 -36.42 -18.62 -38.52
CA TYR A 72 -35.96 -19.22 -37.26
C TYR A 72 -35.18 -18.26 -36.36
N LYS A 73 -34.28 -17.41 -36.92
CA LYS A 73 -33.46 -16.49 -36.11
C LYS A 73 -34.32 -15.50 -35.35
N ASP A 74 -35.26 -14.89 -36.05
CA ASP A 74 -36.18 -13.90 -35.49
C ASP A 74 -37.15 -14.58 -34.54
N PHE A 75 -37.70 -15.75 -34.92
CA PHE A 75 -38.56 -16.55 -34.06
C PHE A 75 -37.92 -16.85 -32.69
N PHE A 76 -36.68 -17.33 -32.64
CA PHE A 76 -36.00 -17.58 -31.36
C PHE A 76 -35.71 -16.29 -30.56
N ARG A 77 -35.51 -15.16 -31.24
CA ARG A 77 -35.32 -13.86 -30.59
C ARG A 77 -36.62 -13.36 -29.96
N GLY A 78 -37.75 -13.51 -30.63
CA GLY A 78 -39.03 -13.10 -30.09
C GLY A 78 -39.56 -14.09 -29.06
N LEU A 79 -39.23 -15.37 -29.16
CA LEU A 79 -39.45 -16.34 -28.08
C LEU A 79 -38.69 -15.93 -26.81
N ARG A 80 -37.43 -15.51 -26.94
CA ARG A 80 -36.65 -14.97 -25.81
C ARG A 80 -37.31 -13.72 -25.23
N TYR A 81 -37.78 -12.80 -26.08
CA TYR A 81 -38.51 -11.61 -25.63
C TYR A 81 -39.80 -11.99 -24.88
N PHE A 82 -40.58 -12.94 -25.41
CA PHE A 82 -41.79 -13.45 -24.77
C PHE A 82 -41.50 -14.09 -23.40
N ILE A 83 -40.44 -14.91 -23.30
CA ILE A 83 -39.99 -15.49 -22.02
C ILE A 83 -39.56 -14.39 -21.03
N SER A 84 -38.98 -13.29 -21.52
CA SER A 84 -38.56 -12.19 -20.66
C SER A 84 -39.70 -11.37 -20.05
N GLN A 85 -40.87 -11.36 -20.68
CA GLN A 85 -42.07 -10.70 -20.18
C GLN A 85 -42.82 -11.54 -19.12
N LEU A 86 -42.50 -12.83 -18.97
CA LEU A 86 -43.08 -13.67 -17.92
C LEU A 86 -42.41 -13.38 -16.57
N ARG A 87 -43.19 -13.32 -15.47
CA ARG A 87 -42.72 -13.06 -14.08
C ARG A 87 -41.62 -14.01 -13.55
N VAL A 88 -41.23 -15.03 -14.30
CA VAL A 88 -40.17 -16.02 -14.01
C VAL A 88 -38.85 -15.69 -14.75
N GLY A 89 -38.78 -14.50 -15.38
CA GLY A 89 -37.91 -14.12 -16.50
C GLY A 89 -36.44 -14.53 -16.42
N ASN A 90 -35.70 -14.18 -15.37
CA ASN A 90 -34.23 -14.29 -15.44
C ASN A 90 -33.70 -15.74 -15.46
N LYS A 91 -34.28 -16.64 -14.65
CA LYS A 91 -33.79 -18.03 -14.54
C LYS A 91 -34.18 -18.89 -15.75
N SER A 92 -35.33 -18.59 -16.37
CA SER A 92 -35.80 -19.27 -17.58
C SER A 92 -35.06 -18.78 -18.83
N ILE A 93 -34.76 -17.48 -18.93
CA ILE A 93 -33.90 -16.93 -19.98
C ILE A 93 -32.50 -17.54 -19.88
N GLU A 94 -31.91 -17.61 -18.68
CA GLU A 94 -30.57 -18.19 -18.50
C GLU A 94 -30.52 -19.67 -18.93
N ARG A 95 -31.55 -20.45 -18.60
CA ARG A 95 -31.68 -21.84 -19.06
C ARG A 95 -31.87 -21.93 -20.58
N PHE A 96 -32.72 -21.07 -21.16
CA PHE A 96 -32.95 -21.03 -22.60
C PHE A 96 -31.67 -20.67 -23.37
N ASP A 97 -30.96 -19.62 -22.93
CA ASP A 97 -29.68 -19.21 -23.52
C ASP A 97 -28.60 -20.27 -23.32
N LYS A 98 -28.60 -21.02 -22.20
CA LYS A 98 -27.71 -22.16 -21.99
C LYS A 98 -28.00 -23.32 -22.95
N ILE A 99 -29.27 -23.71 -23.11
CA ILE A 99 -29.69 -24.78 -24.04
C ILE A 99 -29.38 -24.38 -25.49
N LYS A 100 -29.71 -23.15 -25.86
CA LYS A 100 -29.41 -22.61 -27.20
C LYS A 100 -27.91 -22.63 -27.48
N ARG A 101 -27.07 -22.22 -26.52
CA ARG A 101 -25.61 -22.29 -26.65
C ARG A 101 -25.10 -23.72 -26.76
N TYR A 102 -25.58 -24.61 -25.90
CA TYR A 102 -25.21 -26.02 -25.94
C TYR A 102 -25.49 -26.63 -27.32
N LEU A 103 -26.70 -26.43 -27.86
CA LEU A 103 -27.10 -27.00 -29.15
C LEU A 103 -26.44 -26.32 -30.35
N PHE A 104 -26.35 -24.99 -30.37
CA PHE A 104 -25.93 -24.22 -31.56
C PHE A 104 -24.50 -23.64 -31.46
N LYS A 105 -23.70 -24.05 -30.46
CA LYS A 105 -22.30 -23.61 -30.33
C LYS A 105 -21.39 -24.74 -29.86
N GLU A 106 -21.73 -25.45 -28.79
CA GLU A 106 -20.88 -26.53 -28.23
C GLU A 106 -21.05 -27.87 -28.98
N LYS A 107 -22.29 -28.24 -29.29
CA LYS A 107 -22.65 -29.49 -29.97
C LYS A 107 -23.16 -29.28 -31.39
N LEU A 108 -22.69 -28.21 -32.04
CA LEU A 108 -23.18 -27.85 -33.36
C LEU A 108 -22.90 -28.94 -34.41
N GLU A 109 -21.79 -29.67 -34.28
CA GLU A 109 -21.47 -30.84 -35.11
C GLU A 109 -22.55 -31.92 -34.99
N ASP A 110 -22.74 -32.46 -33.79
CA ASP A 110 -23.75 -33.49 -33.47
C ASP A 110 -25.18 -33.05 -33.88
N VAL A 111 -25.53 -31.79 -33.63
CA VAL A 111 -26.84 -31.23 -33.97
C VAL A 111 -27.02 -31.10 -35.48
N SER A 112 -25.98 -30.71 -36.21
CA SER A 112 -26.05 -30.59 -37.68
C SER A 112 -26.26 -31.94 -38.35
N GLU A 113 -25.58 -32.98 -37.88
CA GLU A 113 -25.75 -34.36 -38.35
C GLU A 113 -27.17 -34.85 -38.05
N PHE A 114 -27.63 -34.70 -36.81
CA PHE A 114 -28.97 -35.12 -36.40
C PHE A 114 -30.07 -34.41 -37.21
N LEU A 115 -29.96 -33.10 -37.41
CA LEU A 115 -30.92 -32.34 -38.21
C LEU A 115 -30.92 -32.77 -39.67
N LEU A 116 -29.74 -33.02 -40.25
CA LEU A 116 -29.63 -33.50 -41.63
C LEU A 116 -30.31 -34.87 -41.79
N ALA A 117 -30.13 -35.77 -40.82
CA ALA A 117 -30.79 -37.07 -40.76
C ALA A 117 -32.32 -36.94 -40.79
N ILE A 118 -32.86 -36.10 -39.89
CA ILE A 118 -34.30 -35.89 -39.76
C ILE A 118 -34.89 -35.31 -41.04
N VAL A 119 -34.22 -34.31 -41.64
CA VAL A 119 -34.69 -33.69 -42.88
C VAL A 119 -34.69 -34.70 -44.02
N LEU A 120 -33.63 -35.50 -44.17
CA LEU A 120 -33.54 -36.53 -45.21
C LEU A 120 -34.67 -37.57 -45.05
N ILE A 121 -34.84 -38.13 -43.86
CA ILE A 121 -35.89 -39.13 -43.57
C ILE A 121 -37.29 -38.52 -43.76
N GLY A 122 -37.50 -37.30 -43.27
CA GLY A 122 -38.79 -36.60 -43.40
C GLY A 122 -39.16 -36.33 -44.85
N LEU A 123 -38.21 -35.89 -45.68
CA LEU A 123 -38.45 -35.68 -47.10
C LEU A 123 -38.73 -36.99 -47.85
N MET A 124 -38.01 -38.07 -47.53
CA MET A 124 -38.30 -39.39 -48.09
C MET A 124 -39.72 -39.87 -47.71
N TYR A 125 -40.11 -39.69 -46.44
CA TYR A 125 -41.46 -40.03 -45.97
C TYR A 125 -42.56 -39.25 -46.71
N ILE A 126 -42.36 -37.95 -46.91
CA ILE A 126 -43.26 -37.12 -47.72
C ILE A 126 -43.30 -37.63 -49.17
N GLN A 127 -42.14 -37.94 -49.76
CA GLN A 127 -42.05 -38.39 -51.14
C GLN A 127 -42.82 -39.71 -51.37
N ILE A 128 -42.76 -40.63 -50.40
CA ILE A 128 -43.47 -41.91 -50.43
C ILE A 128 -44.98 -41.73 -50.30
N ASN A 129 -45.44 -40.92 -49.35
CA ASN A 129 -46.87 -40.79 -49.04
C ASN A 129 -47.64 -39.93 -50.07
N TYR A 130 -47.00 -38.95 -50.69
CA TYR A 130 -47.63 -38.03 -51.64
C TYR A 130 -47.43 -38.44 -53.11
N ALA A 131 -46.94 -39.66 -53.37
CA ALA A 131 -46.79 -40.25 -54.71
C ALA A 131 -46.15 -39.30 -55.74
N THR A 132 -45.14 -38.55 -55.32
CA THR A 132 -44.49 -37.55 -56.18
C THR A 132 -43.83 -38.23 -57.40
N PRO A 133 -43.80 -37.57 -58.57
CA PRO A 133 -43.16 -38.15 -59.75
C PRO A 133 -41.68 -38.45 -59.49
N THR A 134 -41.29 -39.70 -59.72
CA THR A 134 -39.90 -40.16 -59.61
C THR A 134 -39.24 -40.17 -60.98
N ILE A 135 -37.97 -39.76 -61.04
CA ILE A 135 -37.20 -39.82 -62.28
C ILE A 135 -36.86 -41.29 -62.56
N SER A 136 -37.30 -41.84 -63.68
CA SER A 136 -36.97 -43.22 -64.04
C SER A 136 -35.48 -43.34 -64.43
N LEU A 137 -34.61 -43.61 -63.46
CA LEU A 137 -33.17 -43.77 -63.66
C LEU A 137 -32.83 -44.89 -64.67
N VAL A 138 -33.68 -45.92 -64.75
CA VAL A 138 -33.54 -47.04 -65.71
C VAL A 138 -33.58 -46.56 -67.17
N ASN A 139 -34.42 -45.57 -67.48
CA ASN A 139 -34.65 -45.08 -68.84
C ASN A 139 -33.69 -43.96 -69.25
N LYS A 140 -32.76 -43.56 -68.37
CA LYS A 140 -31.83 -42.46 -68.60
C LYS A 140 -30.55 -42.95 -69.27
N SER A 141 -30.02 -42.16 -70.21
CA SER A 141 -28.77 -42.48 -70.89
C SER A 141 -27.59 -42.47 -69.90
N ASN A 142 -26.55 -43.27 -70.17
CA ASN A 142 -25.33 -43.25 -69.34
C ASN A 142 -24.70 -41.85 -69.28
N VAL A 143 -24.79 -41.11 -70.38
CA VAL A 143 -24.26 -39.73 -70.49
C VAL A 143 -25.03 -38.79 -69.54
N GLU A 144 -26.36 -38.88 -69.49
CA GLU A 144 -27.16 -38.08 -68.55
C GLU A 144 -26.85 -38.40 -67.09
N LEU A 145 -26.71 -39.69 -66.73
CA LEU A 145 -26.38 -40.10 -65.37
C LEU A 145 -25.00 -39.63 -64.94
N LEU A 146 -23.99 -39.77 -65.82
CA LEU A 146 -22.65 -39.24 -65.57
C LEU A 146 -22.66 -37.72 -65.46
N GLY A 147 -23.47 -37.02 -66.26
CA GLY A 147 -23.66 -35.56 -66.18
C GLY A 147 -24.17 -35.11 -64.81
N PHE A 148 -25.14 -35.81 -64.22
CA PHE A 148 -25.62 -35.53 -62.86
C PHE A 148 -24.53 -35.74 -61.80
N ILE A 149 -23.78 -36.84 -61.90
CA ILE A 149 -22.68 -37.15 -60.96
C ILE A 149 -21.58 -36.09 -61.06
N VAL A 150 -21.12 -35.77 -62.27
CA VAL A 150 -20.07 -34.78 -62.51
C VAL A 150 -20.49 -33.39 -62.01
N SER A 151 -21.77 -33.03 -62.15
CA SER A 151 -22.28 -31.73 -61.68
C SER A 151 -22.19 -31.59 -60.16
N ILE A 152 -22.63 -32.60 -59.39
CA ILE A 152 -22.57 -32.59 -57.92
C ILE A 152 -21.12 -32.59 -57.42
N PHE A 153 -20.27 -33.42 -58.01
CA PHE A 153 -18.85 -33.48 -57.63
C PHE A 153 -18.08 -32.24 -58.06
N GLY A 154 -18.46 -31.60 -59.17
CA GLY A 154 -17.93 -30.30 -59.58
C GLY A 154 -18.24 -29.22 -58.53
N MET A 155 -19.49 -29.15 -58.06
CA MET A 155 -19.87 -28.22 -56.98
C MET A 155 -19.13 -28.52 -55.67
N TYR A 156 -18.96 -29.80 -55.32
CA TYR A 156 -18.15 -30.20 -54.17
C TYR A 156 -16.69 -29.79 -54.31
N GLY A 157 -16.10 -30.02 -55.48
CA GLY A 157 -14.72 -29.66 -55.79
C GLY A 157 -14.47 -28.15 -55.68
N ILE A 158 -15.40 -27.32 -56.15
CA ILE A 158 -15.34 -25.86 -55.98
C ILE A 158 -15.32 -25.49 -54.48
N TYR A 159 -16.18 -26.11 -53.67
CA TYR A 159 -16.21 -25.86 -52.22
C TYR A 159 -14.92 -26.32 -51.52
N ILE A 160 -14.37 -27.48 -51.87
CA ILE A 160 -13.09 -27.96 -51.34
C ILE A 160 -11.95 -27.04 -51.76
N GLY A 161 -11.90 -26.59 -53.02
CA GLY A 161 -10.94 -25.60 -53.49
C GLY A 161 -11.02 -24.28 -52.71
N PHE A 162 -12.24 -23.85 -52.36
CA PHE A 162 -12.45 -22.70 -51.47
C PHE A 162 -11.90 -22.93 -50.05
N LEU A 163 -12.15 -24.09 -49.43
CA LEU A 163 -11.57 -24.41 -48.13
C LEU A 163 -10.04 -24.48 -48.17
N GLN A 164 -9.45 -24.99 -49.26
CA GLN A 164 -8.00 -25.00 -49.48
C GLN A 164 -7.42 -23.59 -49.62
N TYR A 165 -8.10 -22.70 -50.36
CA TYR A 165 -7.74 -21.28 -50.44
C TYR A 165 -7.71 -20.63 -49.07
N LEU A 166 -8.74 -20.87 -48.24
CA LEU A 166 -8.78 -20.37 -46.87
C LEU A 166 -7.67 -20.93 -46.00
N ALA A 167 -7.33 -22.22 -46.17
CA ALA A 167 -6.27 -22.91 -45.41
C ALA A 167 -4.86 -22.37 -45.72
N GLY A 168 -4.63 -21.90 -46.95
CA GLY A 168 -3.36 -21.31 -47.38
C GLY A 168 -3.03 -19.95 -46.74
N ASP A 169 -4.05 -19.14 -46.42
CA ASP A 169 -3.93 -17.79 -45.83
C ASP A 169 -3.93 -17.82 -44.27
N VAL A 170 -3.97 -19.01 -43.63
CA VAL A 170 -4.19 -19.18 -42.17
C VAL A 170 -3.06 -18.65 -41.29
N LYS A 171 -1.81 -18.60 -41.78
CA LYS A 171 -0.64 -18.27 -40.96
C LYS A 171 -0.46 -16.76 -40.69
N SER A 172 -1.11 -15.87 -41.46
CA SER A 172 -0.95 -14.41 -41.30
C SER A 172 -2.10 -13.70 -40.58
N ASP A 173 -3.28 -14.34 -40.45
CA ASP A 173 -4.50 -13.72 -39.90
C ASP A 173 -4.92 -14.33 -38.56
N THR A 174 -4.04 -14.20 -37.56
CA THR A 174 -4.32 -14.52 -36.15
C THR A 174 -4.83 -13.30 -35.38
N TYR A 175 -5.56 -13.56 -34.30
CA TYR A 175 -5.90 -12.56 -33.30
C TYR A 175 -6.00 -13.25 -31.94
N LEU A 176 -5.22 -12.76 -30.98
CA LEU A 176 -5.11 -13.35 -29.64
C LEU A 176 -4.81 -14.87 -29.71
N GLY A 177 -3.85 -15.24 -30.57
CA GLY A 177 -3.38 -16.62 -30.74
C GLY A 177 -4.39 -17.59 -31.32
N LYS A 178 -5.51 -17.08 -31.86
CA LYS A 178 -6.54 -17.85 -32.58
C LYS A 178 -6.61 -17.42 -34.03
N SER A 179 -6.70 -18.37 -34.95
CA SER A 179 -6.92 -18.09 -36.37
C SER A 179 -8.34 -17.52 -36.57
N LYS A 180 -8.42 -16.33 -37.17
CA LYS A 180 -9.70 -15.67 -37.51
C LYS A 180 -10.51 -16.50 -38.48
N VAL A 181 -9.85 -17.11 -39.46
CA VAL A 181 -10.45 -17.96 -40.49
C VAL A 181 -11.03 -19.23 -39.87
N ASN A 182 -10.26 -19.94 -39.03
CA ASN A 182 -10.76 -21.14 -38.35
C ASN A 182 -11.91 -20.83 -37.40
N TYR A 183 -11.89 -19.67 -36.74
CA TYR A 183 -13.00 -19.21 -35.92
C TYR A 183 -14.28 -19.03 -36.77
N LEU A 184 -14.21 -18.36 -37.93
CA LEU A 184 -15.37 -18.16 -38.82
C LEU A 184 -15.92 -19.49 -39.36
N ILE A 185 -15.06 -20.38 -39.82
CA ILE A 185 -15.44 -21.71 -40.34
C ILE A 185 -16.09 -22.53 -39.23
N GLY A 186 -15.48 -22.56 -38.04
CA GLY A 186 -15.97 -23.34 -36.90
C GLY A 186 -17.33 -22.91 -36.38
N GLN A 187 -17.74 -21.65 -36.60
CA GLN A 187 -19.08 -21.14 -36.27
C GLN A 187 -20.14 -21.43 -37.35
N SER A 188 -19.74 -21.96 -38.52
CA SER A 188 -20.65 -22.17 -39.65
C SER A 188 -21.37 -23.51 -39.57
N PHE A 189 -22.71 -23.47 -39.47
CA PHE A 189 -23.55 -24.69 -39.52
C PHE A 189 -23.27 -25.55 -40.76
N TRP A 190 -23.17 -24.92 -41.93
CA TRP A 190 -22.98 -25.62 -43.20
C TRP A 190 -21.61 -26.29 -43.33
N TYR A 191 -20.59 -25.77 -42.65
CA TYR A 191 -19.29 -26.45 -42.57
C TYR A 191 -19.42 -27.78 -41.83
N HIS A 192 -20.12 -27.80 -40.69
CA HIS A 192 -20.32 -29.05 -39.94
C HIS A 192 -21.24 -30.03 -40.67
N VAL A 193 -22.25 -29.55 -41.41
CA VAL A 193 -23.06 -30.38 -42.32
C VAL A 193 -22.18 -31.13 -43.33
N THR A 194 -21.19 -30.47 -43.94
CA THR A 194 -20.32 -31.13 -44.93
C THR A 194 -19.33 -32.12 -44.32
N GLN A 195 -18.99 -31.98 -43.03
CA GLN A 195 -18.17 -32.94 -42.29
C GLN A 195 -18.97 -34.13 -41.74
N SER A 196 -20.32 -34.05 -41.72
CA SER A 196 -21.17 -35.10 -41.19
C SER A 196 -21.10 -36.40 -42.00
N LYS A 197 -21.25 -37.55 -41.33
CA LYS A 197 -21.25 -38.86 -42.00
C LYS A 197 -22.42 -38.99 -42.96
N ILE A 198 -23.56 -38.40 -42.62
CA ILE A 198 -24.77 -38.42 -43.44
C ILE A 198 -24.56 -37.67 -44.75
N PHE A 199 -23.85 -36.55 -44.74
CA PHE A 199 -23.51 -35.83 -45.96
C PHE A 199 -22.60 -36.66 -46.88
N ILE A 200 -21.59 -37.32 -46.31
CA ILE A 200 -20.71 -38.24 -47.06
C ILE A 200 -21.53 -39.40 -47.64
N LEU A 201 -22.46 -39.97 -46.87
CA LEU A 201 -23.36 -41.04 -47.33
C LEU A 201 -24.26 -40.57 -48.48
N MET A 202 -24.77 -39.33 -48.44
CA MET A 202 -25.55 -38.77 -49.56
C MET A 202 -24.70 -38.58 -50.82
N LEU A 203 -23.45 -38.13 -50.69
CA LEU A 203 -22.52 -38.02 -51.82
C LEU A 203 -22.23 -39.38 -52.45
N LEU A 204 -22.00 -40.41 -51.63
CA LEU A 204 -21.82 -41.79 -52.11
C LEU A 204 -23.10 -42.33 -52.77
N ALA A 205 -24.26 -42.08 -52.16
CA ALA A 205 -25.56 -42.47 -52.70
C ALA A 205 -25.82 -41.85 -54.07
N ALA A 206 -25.39 -40.60 -54.30
CA ALA A 206 -25.51 -39.93 -55.59
C ALA A 206 -24.79 -40.67 -56.74
N ILE A 207 -23.71 -41.41 -56.44
CA ILE A 207 -22.94 -42.22 -57.40
C ILE A 207 -23.48 -43.65 -57.49
N ILE A 208 -23.62 -44.31 -56.34
CA ILE A 208 -23.86 -45.75 -56.28
C ILE A 208 -25.26 -46.10 -56.78
N ILE A 209 -26.27 -45.30 -56.39
CA ILE A 209 -27.67 -45.65 -56.66
C ILE A 209 -28.00 -45.68 -58.16
N PRO A 210 -27.61 -44.71 -59.01
CA PRO A 210 -27.85 -44.77 -60.44
C PRO A 210 -27.22 -46.00 -61.11
N VAL A 211 -26.04 -46.40 -60.64
CA VAL A 211 -25.33 -47.60 -61.15
C VAL A 211 -26.07 -48.86 -60.73
N THR A 212 -26.47 -48.98 -59.46
CA THR A 212 -27.19 -50.16 -58.96
C THR A 212 -28.58 -50.31 -59.58
N VAL A 213 -29.32 -49.20 -59.76
CA VAL A 213 -30.64 -49.22 -60.41
C VAL A 213 -30.53 -49.69 -61.86
N LYS A 214 -29.44 -49.37 -62.55
CA LYS A 214 -29.17 -49.81 -63.92
C LYS A 214 -28.84 -51.31 -64.04
N LEU A 215 -28.34 -51.91 -62.96
CA LEU A 215 -28.08 -53.35 -62.85
C LEU A 215 -29.35 -54.16 -62.51
N ASN A 216 -30.52 -53.52 -62.49
CA ASN A 216 -31.85 -54.14 -62.33
C ASN A 216 -32.01 -54.97 -61.04
N THR A 217 -31.68 -54.36 -59.89
CA THR A 217 -31.84 -54.97 -58.56
C THR A 217 -33.25 -54.80 -57.98
N ALA A 218 -33.62 -55.56 -56.95
CA ALA A 218 -34.81 -55.27 -56.14
C ALA A 218 -34.75 -53.85 -55.53
N PHE A 219 -35.91 -53.25 -55.21
CA PHE A 219 -36.05 -51.91 -54.59
C PHE A 219 -35.75 -50.69 -55.48
N ILE A 220 -35.96 -50.79 -56.80
CA ILE A 220 -35.72 -49.69 -57.77
C ILE A 220 -36.43 -48.39 -57.35
N LYS A 221 -37.68 -48.48 -56.87
CA LYS A 221 -38.50 -47.32 -56.51
C LYS A 221 -37.94 -46.62 -55.28
N GLU A 222 -37.64 -47.37 -54.23
CA GLU A 222 -37.13 -46.86 -52.95
C GLU A 222 -35.73 -46.26 -53.12
N LEU A 223 -34.87 -46.92 -53.90
CA LEU A 223 -33.54 -46.41 -54.23
C LEU A 223 -33.62 -45.13 -55.07
N THR A 224 -34.51 -45.09 -56.07
CA THR A 224 -34.73 -43.87 -56.89
C THR A 224 -35.23 -42.70 -56.03
N ILE A 225 -36.13 -42.95 -55.08
CA ILE A 225 -36.59 -41.94 -54.11
C ILE A 225 -35.42 -41.43 -53.28
N LEU A 226 -34.64 -42.33 -52.66
CA LEU A 226 -33.47 -41.97 -51.86
C LEU A 226 -32.46 -41.15 -52.67
N TRP A 227 -32.16 -41.55 -53.90
CA TRP A 227 -31.26 -40.82 -54.79
C TRP A 227 -31.79 -39.43 -55.12
N GLN A 228 -33.05 -39.32 -55.52
CA GLN A 228 -33.67 -38.05 -55.89
C GLN A 228 -33.75 -37.09 -54.70
N THR A 229 -34.11 -37.59 -53.50
CA THR A 229 -34.11 -36.78 -52.28
C THR A 229 -32.68 -36.32 -51.94
N SER A 230 -31.70 -37.23 -51.96
CA SER A 230 -30.30 -36.92 -51.64
C SER A 230 -29.72 -35.90 -52.63
N TYR A 231 -29.96 -36.08 -53.93
CA TYR A 231 -29.49 -35.18 -54.98
C TYR A 231 -30.07 -33.76 -54.81
N MET A 232 -31.39 -33.66 -54.56
CA MET A 232 -32.03 -32.36 -54.31
C MET A 232 -31.52 -31.69 -53.03
N LEU A 233 -31.34 -32.45 -51.95
CA LEU A 233 -30.83 -31.91 -50.69
C LEU A 233 -29.38 -31.43 -50.86
N LEU A 234 -28.54 -32.16 -51.59
CA LEU A 234 -27.17 -31.76 -51.90
C LEU A 234 -27.14 -30.43 -52.68
N LEU A 235 -28.00 -30.25 -53.70
CA LEU A 235 -28.10 -28.98 -54.41
C LEU A 235 -28.47 -27.80 -53.50
N VAL A 236 -29.46 -28.00 -52.63
CA VAL A 236 -29.86 -26.98 -51.64
C VAL A 236 -28.70 -26.66 -50.71
N ILE A 237 -27.99 -27.67 -50.21
CA ILE A 237 -26.80 -27.49 -49.37
C ILE A 237 -25.73 -26.69 -50.11
N TYR A 238 -25.47 -26.96 -51.39
CA TYR A 238 -24.47 -26.22 -52.18
C TYR A 238 -24.81 -24.73 -52.36
N ILE A 239 -26.09 -24.38 -52.54
CA ILE A 239 -26.51 -22.97 -52.58
C ILE A 239 -26.14 -22.27 -51.27
N PHE A 240 -26.38 -22.92 -50.14
CA PHE A 240 -26.01 -22.36 -48.84
C PHE A 240 -24.50 -22.33 -48.60
N LEU A 241 -23.75 -23.32 -49.08
CA LEU A 241 -22.29 -23.32 -49.03
C LEU A 241 -21.70 -22.18 -49.86
N LEU A 242 -22.27 -21.87 -51.03
CA LEU A 242 -21.87 -20.73 -51.85
C LEU A 242 -22.17 -19.40 -51.14
N SER A 243 -23.35 -19.28 -50.51
CA SER A 243 -23.69 -18.10 -49.71
C SER A 243 -22.70 -17.91 -48.55
N MET A 244 -22.33 -18.99 -47.87
CA MET A 244 -21.34 -19.00 -46.81
C MET A 244 -19.94 -18.64 -47.33
N SER A 245 -19.51 -19.16 -48.47
CA SER A 245 -18.20 -18.84 -49.04
C SER A 245 -18.11 -17.36 -49.43
N LEU A 246 -19.15 -16.80 -50.04
CA LEU A 246 -19.23 -15.36 -50.35
C LEU A 246 -19.19 -14.50 -49.08
N TYR A 247 -19.86 -14.92 -48.01
CA TYR A 247 -19.80 -14.24 -46.72
C TYR A 247 -18.38 -14.25 -46.14
N ILE A 248 -17.71 -15.40 -46.12
CA ILE A 248 -16.35 -15.51 -45.60
C ILE A 248 -15.38 -14.70 -46.46
N ILE A 249 -15.52 -14.71 -47.79
CA ILE A 249 -14.71 -13.86 -48.69
C ILE A 249 -14.88 -12.39 -48.33
N ARG A 250 -16.12 -11.93 -48.11
CA ARG A 250 -16.40 -10.56 -47.69
C ARG A 250 -15.70 -10.23 -46.37
N VAL A 251 -15.77 -11.11 -45.37
CA VAL A 251 -15.09 -10.89 -44.08
C VAL A 251 -13.57 -10.95 -44.24
N ALA A 252 -13.02 -11.84 -45.06
CA ALA A 252 -11.59 -11.92 -45.36
C ALA A 252 -11.08 -10.65 -46.07
N LEU A 253 -11.87 -10.05 -46.97
CA LEU A 253 -11.54 -8.75 -47.55
C LEU A 253 -11.50 -7.65 -46.49
N LEU A 254 -12.44 -7.66 -45.53
CA LEU A 254 -12.42 -6.73 -44.39
C LEU A 254 -11.20 -6.94 -43.48
N MET A 255 -10.75 -8.19 -43.30
CA MET A 255 -9.49 -8.48 -42.59
C MET A 255 -8.29 -7.85 -43.30
N LYS A 256 -8.23 -7.98 -44.65
CA LYS A 256 -7.16 -7.38 -45.46
C LYS A 256 -7.16 -5.85 -45.38
N THR A 257 -8.33 -5.23 -45.22
CA THR A 257 -8.45 -3.77 -45.00
C THR A 257 -8.35 -3.35 -43.53
N LYS A 258 -8.08 -4.27 -42.60
CA LYS A 258 -8.05 -4.06 -41.14
C LYS A 258 -9.34 -3.50 -40.53
N ASP A 259 -10.48 -3.70 -41.19
CA ASP A 259 -11.81 -3.26 -40.73
C ASP A 259 -12.63 -4.45 -40.20
N ASP A 260 -11.99 -5.29 -39.39
CA ASP A 260 -12.55 -6.54 -38.84
C ASP A 260 -12.87 -6.47 -37.34
N GLU A 261 -13.10 -5.27 -36.80
CA GLU A 261 -13.31 -5.05 -35.36
C GLU A 261 -14.48 -5.84 -34.77
N ASN A 262 -15.57 -6.01 -35.51
CA ASN A 262 -16.69 -6.85 -35.05
C ASN A 262 -16.29 -8.32 -34.91
N LEU A 263 -15.38 -8.81 -35.76
CA LEU A 263 -14.86 -10.18 -35.66
C LEU A 263 -13.99 -10.32 -34.39
N LYS A 264 -13.04 -9.40 -34.21
CA LYS A 264 -12.19 -9.34 -33.02
C LYS A 264 -13.01 -9.26 -31.73
N TYR A 265 -14.05 -8.43 -31.71
CA TYR A 265 -14.98 -8.31 -30.59
C TYR A 265 -15.67 -9.64 -30.22
N ASN A 266 -16.15 -10.39 -31.21
CA ASN A 266 -16.77 -11.69 -30.96
C ASN A 266 -15.75 -12.72 -30.47
N MET A 267 -14.52 -12.69 -31.00
CA MET A 267 -13.43 -13.55 -30.53
C MET A 267 -13.01 -13.23 -29.08
N ARG A 268 -12.86 -11.94 -28.73
CA ARG A 268 -12.60 -11.46 -27.36
C ARG A 268 -13.62 -12.02 -26.37
N LYS A 269 -14.90 -11.92 -26.72
CA LYS A 269 -16.02 -12.42 -25.92
C LYS A 269 -16.01 -13.94 -25.76
N GLN A 270 -15.65 -14.68 -26.79
CA GLN A 270 -15.52 -16.14 -26.67
C GLN A 270 -14.35 -16.55 -25.78
N ILE A 271 -13.22 -15.81 -25.84
CA ILE A 271 -12.09 -16.05 -24.94
C ILE A 271 -12.49 -15.78 -23.49
N GLN A 272 -13.19 -14.67 -23.22
CA GLN A 272 -13.75 -14.38 -21.89
C GLN A 272 -14.67 -15.49 -21.39
N GLU A 273 -15.62 -15.93 -22.22
CA GLU A 273 -16.54 -17.03 -21.90
C GLU A 273 -15.78 -18.30 -21.50
N ASP A 274 -14.77 -18.70 -22.27
CA ASP A 274 -13.99 -19.92 -22.04
C ASP A 274 -13.25 -19.86 -20.69
N TYR A 275 -12.64 -18.73 -20.33
CA TYR A 275 -11.99 -18.56 -19.03
C TYR A 275 -13.00 -18.53 -17.87
N THR A 276 -14.15 -17.89 -18.05
CA THR A 276 -15.22 -17.84 -17.05
C THR A 276 -15.81 -19.22 -16.77
N GLU A 277 -16.18 -19.97 -17.81
CA GLU A 277 -16.76 -21.31 -17.66
C GLU A 277 -15.78 -22.27 -17.01
N THR A 278 -14.52 -22.18 -17.42
CA THR A 278 -13.42 -22.94 -16.85
C THR A 278 -13.23 -22.67 -15.35
N PHE A 279 -13.20 -21.40 -14.94
CA PHE A 279 -13.08 -21.02 -13.53
C PHE A 279 -14.21 -21.63 -12.67
N TRP A 280 -15.45 -21.52 -13.14
CA TRP A 280 -16.61 -22.05 -12.42
C TRP A 280 -16.66 -23.58 -12.42
N LEU A 281 -16.18 -24.24 -13.48
CA LEU A 281 -16.09 -25.70 -13.56
C LEU A 281 -15.12 -26.25 -12.51
N ILE A 282 -13.95 -25.63 -12.37
CA ILE A 282 -12.94 -26.04 -11.39
C ILE A 282 -13.46 -25.85 -9.96
N TYR A 283 -14.05 -24.68 -9.68
CA TYR A 283 -14.66 -24.41 -8.38
C TYR A 283 -15.73 -25.46 -8.02
N ARG A 284 -16.64 -25.78 -8.95
CA ARG A 284 -17.73 -26.76 -8.73
C ARG A 284 -17.20 -28.17 -8.46
N ASN A 285 -16.12 -28.56 -9.11
CA ASN A 285 -15.53 -29.88 -8.94
C ASN A 285 -14.64 -29.98 -7.69
N ARG A 286 -14.40 -28.86 -6.98
CA ARG A 286 -13.55 -28.75 -5.77
C ARG A 286 -12.20 -29.46 -5.91
N SER A 287 -11.67 -29.54 -7.15
CA SER A 287 -10.45 -30.29 -7.41
C SER A 287 -9.24 -29.54 -6.85
N VAL A 288 -8.32 -30.29 -6.25
CA VAL A 288 -7.08 -29.77 -5.62
C VAL A 288 -6.11 -29.17 -6.67
N TYR A 289 -6.41 -29.29 -7.97
CA TYR A 289 -5.53 -28.96 -9.10
C TYR A 289 -5.74 -27.56 -9.69
N VAL A 290 -6.10 -26.56 -8.88
CA VAL A 290 -6.22 -25.16 -9.33
C VAL A 290 -4.89 -24.65 -9.91
N ASN A 291 -3.78 -25.02 -9.26
CA ASN A 291 -2.43 -24.58 -9.57
C ASN A 291 -1.97 -25.05 -10.96
N ASP A 292 -2.14 -26.35 -11.24
CA ASP A 292 -1.73 -26.92 -12.53
C ASP A 292 -2.63 -26.42 -13.65
N PHE A 293 -3.93 -26.28 -13.41
CA PHE A 293 -4.87 -25.95 -14.46
C PHE A 293 -4.64 -24.52 -15.01
N LEU A 294 -4.65 -23.50 -14.14
CA LEU A 294 -4.59 -22.11 -14.60
C LEU A 294 -3.24 -21.83 -15.27
N LYS A 295 -2.17 -22.32 -14.66
CA LYS A 295 -0.81 -22.24 -15.20
C LYS A 295 -0.73 -22.95 -16.55
N ASN A 296 -1.23 -24.18 -16.68
CA ASN A 296 -1.16 -24.93 -17.94
C ASN A 296 -2.00 -24.28 -19.04
N LYS A 297 -3.19 -23.75 -18.72
CA LYS A 297 -4.05 -23.07 -19.69
C LYS A 297 -3.42 -21.77 -20.18
N LEU A 298 -2.97 -20.90 -19.27
CA LEU A 298 -2.28 -19.66 -19.63
C LEU A 298 -0.99 -19.93 -20.40
N THR A 299 -0.17 -20.90 -19.96
CA THR A 299 1.08 -21.26 -20.67
C THR A 299 0.80 -21.70 -22.11
N ARG A 300 -0.21 -22.56 -22.31
CA ARG A 300 -0.59 -23.04 -23.65
C ARG A 300 -1.13 -21.92 -24.53
N ASP A 301 -1.90 -21.00 -23.97
CA ASP A 301 -2.50 -19.91 -24.73
C ASP A 301 -1.44 -18.82 -25.04
N PHE A 302 -0.55 -18.48 -24.10
CA PHE A 302 0.60 -17.59 -24.32
C PHE A 302 1.58 -18.12 -25.37
N ALA A 303 1.78 -19.45 -25.45
CA ALA A 303 2.61 -20.06 -26.48
C ALA A 303 2.10 -19.85 -27.92
N LYS A 304 0.84 -19.41 -28.08
CA LYS A 304 0.23 -19.10 -29.39
C LYS A 304 0.14 -17.61 -29.68
N LEU A 305 0.42 -16.76 -28.69
CA LEU A 305 0.30 -15.32 -28.77
C LEU A 305 1.63 -14.70 -29.23
N ASP A 306 1.54 -13.65 -30.03
CA ASP A 306 2.68 -12.76 -30.23
C ASP A 306 2.88 -11.88 -28.98
N VAL A 307 4.12 -11.46 -28.74
CA VAL A 307 4.50 -10.72 -27.51
C VAL A 307 3.70 -9.43 -27.34
N ASN A 308 3.36 -8.75 -28.43
CA ASN A 308 2.53 -7.54 -28.44
C ASN A 308 1.04 -7.79 -28.11
N GLU A 309 0.57 -9.04 -28.17
CA GLU A 309 -0.81 -9.43 -27.85
C GLU A 309 -0.99 -9.79 -26.35
N TYR A 310 0.09 -9.96 -25.58
CA TYR A 310 0.02 -10.42 -24.18
C TYR A 310 -0.83 -9.50 -23.30
N GLU A 311 -0.60 -8.19 -23.41
CA GLU A 311 -1.31 -7.19 -22.63
C GLU A 311 -2.81 -7.16 -22.99
N GLU A 312 -3.14 -7.14 -24.29
CA GLU A 312 -4.52 -7.18 -24.77
C GLU A 312 -5.24 -8.48 -24.34
N PHE A 313 -4.56 -9.62 -24.40
CA PHE A 313 -5.11 -10.91 -23.99
C PHE A 313 -5.50 -10.94 -22.51
N VAL A 314 -4.58 -10.52 -21.63
CA VAL A 314 -4.77 -10.56 -20.17
C VAL A 314 -5.81 -9.54 -19.74
N THR A 315 -5.75 -8.32 -20.27
CA THR A 315 -6.75 -7.28 -19.98
C THR A 315 -8.13 -7.72 -20.47
N ASN A 316 -8.25 -8.36 -21.64
CA ASN A 316 -9.52 -8.90 -22.10
C ASN A 316 -10.13 -9.94 -21.12
N ILE A 317 -9.32 -10.76 -20.46
CA ILE A 317 -9.81 -11.82 -19.55
C ILE A 317 -10.07 -11.29 -18.14
N PHE A 318 -9.14 -10.51 -17.60
CA PHE A 318 -9.09 -10.14 -16.19
C PHE A 318 -9.42 -8.68 -15.92
N ASN A 319 -9.79 -7.87 -16.93
CA ASN A 319 -10.43 -6.59 -16.64
C ASN A 319 -11.94 -6.77 -16.44
N LEU A 320 -12.52 -5.98 -15.54
CA LEU A 320 -13.93 -6.01 -15.21
C LEU A 320 -14.75 -5.31 -16.31
N ASP A 321 -15.54 -6.08 -17.05
CA ASP A 321 -16.51 -5.57 -18.02
C ASP A 321 -17.94 -5.70 -17.46
N TYR A 322 -18.51 -4.59 -17.00
CA TYR A 322 -19.87 -4.54 -16.47
C TYR A 322 -20.95 -4.81 -17.52
N PHE A 323 -20.65 -4.61 -18.81
CA PHE A 323 -21.60 -4.79 -19.90
C PHE A 323 -21.60 -6.22 -20.45
N ASP A 324 -20.56 -7.01 -20.17
CA ASP A 324 -20.55 -8.43 -20.51
C ASP A 324 -20.82 -9.33 -19.31
N THR A 325 -22.04 -9.87 -19.28
CA THR A 325 -22.48 -10.88 -18.30
C THR A 325 -21.65 -12.17 -18.27
N ARG A 326 -20.70 -12.32 -19.20
CA ARG A 326 -19.84 -13.49 -19.37
C ARG A 326 -18.40 -13.22 -18.95
N ASN A 327 -18.07 -11.98 -18.59
CA ASN A 327 -16.79 -11.62 -18.02
C ASN A 327 -16.59 -12.31 -16.66
N LEU A 328 -15.37 -12.82 -16.42
CA LEU A 328 -15.06 -13.61 -15.24
C LEU A 328 -15.34 -12.83 -13.95
N TYR A 329 -14.81 -11.61 -13.85
CA TYR A 329 -14.93 -10.78 -12.66
C TYR A 329 -16.35 -10.30 -12.43
N TRP A 330 -17.08 -9.96 -13.50
CA TRP A 330 -18.51 -9.67 -13.37
C TRP A 330 -19.29 -10.87 -12.80
N THR A 331 -19.02 -12.10 -13.29
CA THR A 331 -19.73 -13.28 -12.78
C THR A 331 -19.39 -13.58 -11.31
N ILE A 332 -18.15 -13.34 -10.89
CA ILE A 332 -17.73 -13.49 -9.49
C ILE A 332 -18.47 -12.48 -8.61
N LEU A 333 -18.46 -11.19 -9.00
CA LEU A 333 -19.12 -10.13 -8.26
C LEU A 333 -20.62 -10.38 -8.14
N ASN A 334 -21.30 -10.62 -9.27
CA ASN A 334 -22.74 -10.92 -9.28
C ASN A 334 -23.08 -12.17 -8.46
N LYS A 335 -22.20 -13.17 -8.41
CA LYS A 335 -22.39 -14.35 -7.57
C LYS A 335 -22.24 -14.04 -6.08
N THR A 336 -21.27 -13.21 -5.72
CA THR A 336 -21.04 -12.79 -4.32
C THR A 336 -22.10 -11.83 -3.80
N GLU A 337 -22.55 -10.87 -4.62
CA GLU A 337 -23.59 -9.89 -4.27
C GLU A 337 -24.96 -10.56 -4.09
N ARG A 338 -25.27 -11.60 -4.88
CA ARG A 338 -26.49 -12.42 -4.69
C ARG A 338 -26.39 -13.38 -3.50
N GLY A 339 -25.19 -13.54 -2.92
CA GLY A 339 -24.90 -14.52 -1.88
C GLY A 339 -24.84 -15.97 -2.41
N PHE A 340 -24.12 -16.81 -1.66
CA PHE A 340 -24.22 -18.26 -1.85
C PHE A 340 -25.52 -18.78 -1.24
N GLU A 341 -26.38 -19.39 -2.05
CA GLU A 341 -27.56 -20.09 -1.56
C GLU A 341 -27.29 -21.59 -1.48
N LEU A 342 -27.65 -22.22 -0.36
CA LEU A 342 -27.71 -23.68 -0.28
C LEU A 342 -28.68 -24.23 -1.31
N THR A 343 -28.25 -25.26 -2.04
CA THR A 343 -29.09 -25.94 -3.02
C THR A 343 -30.35 -26.52 -2.37
N ARG A 344 -31.45 -26.64 -3.14
CA ARG A 344 -32.71 -27.26 -2.63
C ARG A 344 -32.47 -28.66 -2.05
N THR A 345 -31.53 -29.41 -2.63
CA THR A 345 -31.11 -30.73 -2.18
C THR A 345 -30.34 -30.68 -0.85
N GLN A 346 -29.44 -29.73 -0.65
CA GLN A 346 -28.77 -29.51 0.65
C GLN A 346 -29.76 -29.13 1.75
N ARG A 347 -30.68 -28.18 1.47
CA ARG A 347 -31.74 -27.79 2.42
C ARG A 347 -32.65 -28.98 2.76
N PHE A 348 -33.01 -29.78 1.76
CA PHE A 348 -33.83 -30.98 1.96
C PHE A 348 -33.09 -32.05 2.78
N ARG A 349 -31.80 -32.30 2.51
CA ARG A 349 -30.96 -33.21 3.31
C ARG A 349 -30.83 -32.75 4.75
N ASN A 350 -30.61 -31.45 4.98
CA ASN A 350 -30.49 -30.89 6.31
C ASN A 350 -31.82 -30.97 7.09
N LYS A 351 -32.96 -30.90 6.38
CA LYS A 351 -34.30 -31.11 6.95
C LYS A 351 -34.59 -32.59 7.26
N LEU A 352 -34.09 -33.53 6.45
CA LEU A 352 -34.36 -34.97 6.60
C LEU A 352 -33.57 -35.63 7.74
N LEU A 353 -32.46 -35.03 8.18
CA LEU A 353 -31.53 -35.59 9.17
C LEU A 353 -31.86 -35.21 10.63
N LEU A 354 -33.01 -34.61 10.92
CA LEU A 354 -33.36 -34.07 12.25
C LEU A 354 -34.77 -34.56 12.65
N ASP A 355 -34.85 -35.34 13.73
CA ASP A 355 -36.03 -36.17 14.08
C ASP A 355 -36.73 -35.75 15.40
N ASP A 356 -36.57 -34.52 15.90
CA ASP A 356 -37.16 -34.15 17.20
C ASP A 356 -37.58 -32.67 17.37
N ARG A 357 -38.37 -32.36 18.41
CA ARG A 357 -39.07 -31.06 18.62
C ARG A 357 -38.18 -29.80 18.71
N SER A 358 -36.86 -29.91 18.80
CA SER A 358 -35.89 -28.80 18.70
C SER A 358 -35.32 -28.57 17.28
N TRP A 359 -35.87 -29.24 16.27
CA TRP A 359 -35.30 -29.30 14.90
C TRP A 359 -35.11 -27.94 14.23
N LEU A 360 -35.87 -26.90 14.61
CA LEU A 360 -35.87 -25.63 13.88
C LEU A 360 -34.59 -24.83 14.13
N GLU A 361 -34.11 -24.78 15.38
CA GLU A 361 -32.82 -24.19 15.75
C GLU A 361 -31.67 -25.02 15.16
N THR A 362 -31.70 -26.34 15.30
CA THR A 362 -30.65 -27.23 14.75
C THR A 362 -30.60 -27.21 13.21
N TYR A 363 -31.74 -26.99 12.54
CA TYR A 363 -31.82 -26.84 11.09
C TYR A 363 -31.26 -25.49 10.63
N GLN A 364 -31.52 -24.41 11.37
CA GLN A 364 -30.95 -23.10 11.12
C GLN A 364 -29.42 -23.14 11.31
N ASP A 365 -28.94 -23.71 12.41
CA ASP A 365 -27.50 -23.87 12.71
C ASP A 365 -26.78 -24.67 11.62
N LYS A 366 -27.38 -25.77 11.15
CA LYS A 366 -26.78 -26.63 10.12
C LYS A 366 -26.73 -25.94 8.75
N ASN A 367 -27.75 -25.15 8.41
CA ASN A 367 -27.73 -24.34 7.20
C ASN A 367 -26.71 -23.21 7.29
N GLU A 368 -26.58 -22.58 8.46
CA GLU A 368 -25.57 -21.55 8.68
C GLU A 368 -24.15 -22.12 8.62
N TYR A 369 -23.93 -23.32 9.17
CA TYR A 369 -22.68 -24.06 9.05
C TYR A 369 -22.34 -24.40 7.60
N ASP A 370 -23.27 -24.99 6.84
CA ASP A 370 -23.02 -25.32 5.44
C ASP A 370 -22.76 -24.05 4.60
N LEU A 371 -23.45 -22.94 4.89
CA LEU A 371 -23.20 -21.65 4.24
C LEU A 371 -21.81 -21.09 4.58
N ARG A 372 -21.39 -21.14 5.85
CA ARG A 372 -20.02 -20.81 6.29
C ARG A 372 -18.98 -21.62 5.52
N GLN A 373 -19.21 -22.92 5.34
CA GLN A 373 -18.29 -23.77 4.58
C GLN A 373 -18.22 -23.42 3.09
N GLU A 374 -19.35 -23.08 2.46
CA GLU A 374 -19.36 -22.65 1.06
C GLU A 374 -18.52 -21.37 0.87
N TRP A 375 -18.78 -20.31 1.66
CA TRP A 375 -17.99 -19.07 1.63
C TRP A 375 -16.50 -19.31 1.88
N LYS A 376 -16.19 -20.06 2.92
CA LYS A 376 -14.82 -20.47 3.25
C LYS A 376 -14.13 -21.20 2.10
N SER A 377 -14.83 -22.14 1.46
CA SER A 377 -14.28 -22.92 0.34
C SER A 377 -14.07 -22.06 -0.90
N PHE A 378 -15.02 -21.17 -1.21
CA PHE A 378 -14.93 -20.25 -2.33
C PHE A 378 -13.78 -19.26 -2.15
N TYR A 379 -13.67 -18.63 -0.97
CA TYR A 379 -12.61 -17.67 -0.73
C TYR A 379 -11.23 -18.32 -0.78
N LYS A 380 -11.04 -19.51 -0.21
CA LYS A 380 -9.78 -20.27 -0.34
C LYS A 380 -9.43 -20.57 -1.80
N TYR A 381 -10.42 -20.97 -2.60
CA TYR A 381 -10.24 -21.21 -4.02
C TYR A 381 -9.83 -19.93 -4.76
N PHE A 382 -10.57 -18.84 -4.56
CA PHE A 382 -10.30 -17.55 -5.20
C PHE A 382 -8.94 -16.98 -4.79
N ARG A 383 -8.58 -17.07 -3.51
CA ARG A 383 -7.27 -16.71 -2.96
C ARG A 383 -6.14 -17.42 -3.69
N THR A 384 -6.27 -18.75 -3.87
CA THR A 384 -5.29 -19.58 -4.58
C THR A 384 -5.20 -19.17 -6.05
N PHE A 385 -6.34 -18.93 -6.69
CA PHE A 385 -6.41 -18.45 -8.07
C PHE A 385 -5.65 -17.12 -8.27
N ILE A 386 -5.80 -16.14 -7.37
CA ILE A 386 -5.09 -14.85 -7.46
C ILE A 386 -3.58 -15.03 -7.31
N PHE A 387 -3.12 -15.85 -6.37
CA PHE A 387 -1.69 -16.12 -6.21
C PHE A 387 -1.09 -16.74 -7.47
N GLU A 388 -1.72 -17.77 -8.03
CA GLU A 388 -1.21 -18.45 -9.22
C GLU A 388 -1.27 -17.56 -10.47
N LYS A 389 -2.34 -16.75 -10.63
CA LYS A 389 -2.44 -15.71 -11.67
C LYS A 389 -1.20 -14.81 -11.64
N TRP A 390 -0.90 -14.19 -10.50
CA TRP A 390 0.22 -13.24 -10.42
C TRP A 390 1.59 -13.90 -10.39
N LYS A 391 1.71 -15.15 -9.91
CA LYS A 391 2.94 -15.93 -10.02
C LYS A 391 3.31 -16.20 -11.48
N PHE A 392 2.30 -16.45 -12.32
CA PHE A 392 2.48 -16.57 -13.77
C PHE A 392 2.76 -15.21 -14.43
N LEU A 393 1.91 -14.20 -14.22
CA LEU A 393 2.04 -12.89 -14.89
C LEU A 393 3.37 -12.18 -14.57
N LYS A 394 3.93 -12.37 -13.37
CA LYS A 394 5.26 -11.84 -13.00
C LYS A 394 6.37 -12.25 -13.97
N GLN A 395 6.26 -13.41 -14.62
CA GLN A 395 7.27 -13.90 -15.58
C GLN A 395 7.27 -13.08 -16.88
N TYR A 396 6.18 -12.36 -17.16
CA TYR A 396 5.98 -11.57 -18.37
C TYR A 396 5.81 -10.08 -18.06
N ARG A 397 6.27 -9.64 -16.88
CA ARG A 397 6.06 -8.30 -16.34
C ARG A 397 6.42 -7.17 -17.32
N ASP A 398 7.49 -7.33 -18.09
CA ASP A 398 8.01 -6.29 -18.97
C ASP A 398 7.18 -6.15 -20.26
N ASN A 399 6.27 -7.07 -20.51
CA ASN A 399 5.33 -7.05 -21.63
C ASN A 399 4.05 -6.26 -21.33
N PHE A 400 3.93 -5.66 -20.14
CA PHE A 400 2.76 -4.88 -19.72
C PHE A 400 3.13 -3.43 -19.47
N SER A 401 2.30 -2.51 -19.98
CA SER A 401 2.34 -1.11 -19.56
C SER A 401 2.11 -0.98 -18.05
N VAL A 402 2.76 0.02 -17.45
CA VAL A 402 2.64 0.32 -16.01
C VAL A 402 1.18 0.58 -15.63
N GLU A 403 0.43 1.27 -16.49
CA GLU A 403 -0.98 1.60 -16.28
C GLU A 403 -1.87 0.35 -16.25
N ASN A 404 -1.74 -0.54 -17.23
CA ASN A 404 -2.54 -1.77 -17.23
C ASN A 404 -2.12 -2.75 -16.12
N TRP A 405 -0.83 -2.79 -15.77
CA TRP A 405 -0.37 -3.55 -14.60
C TRP A 405 -1.00 -3.04 -13.30
N LYS A 406 -1.04 -1.71 -13.11
CA LYS A 406 -1.72 -1.05 -11.98
C LYS A 406 -3.22 -1.37 -11.97
N ASN A 407 -3.90 -1.21 -13.11
CA ASN A 407 -5.34 -1.44 -13.22
C ASN A 407 -5.73 -2.90 -12.90
N LEU A 408 -5.00 -3.88 -13.41
CA LEU A 408 -5.22 -5.30 -13.11
C LEU A 408 -5.12 -5.59 -11.60
N ILE A 409 -4.14 -5.00 -10.90
CA ILE A 409 -3.97 -5.18 -9.45
C ILE A 409 -5.08 -4.49 -8.67
N LEU A 410 -5.44 -3.26 -9.04
CA LEU A 410 -6.51 -2.51 -8.39
C LEU A 410 -7.86 -3.19 -8.54
N GLU A 411 -8.14 -3.80 -9.68
CA GLU A 411 -9.35 -4.60 -9.86
C GLU A 411 -9.38 -5.85 -9.00
N ASP A 412 -8.25 -6.57 -8.90
CA ASP A 412 -8.15 -7.74 -8.02
C ASP A 412 -8.39 -7.35 -6.55
N LEU A 413 -7.80 -6.24 -6.09
CA LEU A 413 -8.04 -5.69 -4.76
C LEU A 413 -9.52 -5.35 -4.53
N LYS A 414 -10.17 -4.68 -5.49
CA LYS A 414 -11.61 -4.34 -5.42
C LYS A 414 -12.48 -5.59 -5.31
N ILE A 415 -12.16 -6.65 -6.05
CA ILE A 415 -12.93 -7.91 -6.02
C ILE A 415 -12.71 -8.63 -4.70
N ILE A 416 -11.48 -8.69 -4.20
CA ILE A 416 -11.19 -9.27 -2.88
C ILE A 416 -12.00 -8.55 -1.80
N ASP A 417 -11.97 -7.21 -1.80
CA ASP A 417 -12.69 -6.42 -0.81
C ASP A 417 -14.20 -6.65 -0.91
N ARG A 418 -14.78 -6.70 -2.12
CA ARG A 418 -16.20 -7.04 -2.30
C ARG A 418 -16.56 -8.45 -1.85
N ILE A 419 -15.71 -9.45 -2.09
CA ILE A 419 -15.97 -10.82 -1.63
C ILE A 419 -15.97 -10.87 -0.11
N VAL A 420 -14.99 -10.23 0.54
CA VAL A 420 -14.85 -10.20 2.00
C VAL A 420 -15.99 -9.44 2.66
N THR A 421 -16.42 -8.30 2.10
CA THR A 421 -17.52 -7.50 2.67
C THR A 421 -18.90 -8.10 2.43
N ASN A 422 -19.10 -8.80 1.31
CA ASN A 422 -20.37 -9.46 0.99
C ASN A 422 -20.57 -10.81 1.71
N ASP A 423 -19.56 -11.33 2.40
CA ASP A 423 -19.66 -12.58 3.17
C ASP A 423 -20.33 -12.34 4.53
N PRO A 424 -21.62 -12.71 4.71
CA PRO A 424 -22.33 -12.49 5.97
C PRO A 424 -21.79 -13.37 7.12
N THR A 425 -20.99 -14.39 6.80
CA THR A 425 -20.47 -15.35 7.78
C THR A 425 -19.12 -14.94 8.37
N LEU A 426 -18.49 -13.92 7.78
CA LEU A 426 -17.15 -13.42 8.12
C LEU A 426 -16.02 -14.48 8.01
N GLU A 427 -16.27 -15.64 7.41
CA GLU A 427 -15.23 -16.68 7.24
C GLU A 427 -14.17 -16.22 6.23
N SER A 428 -14.56 -15.51 5.16
CA SER A 428 -13.64 -14.91 4.20
C SER A 428 -12.71 -13.89 4.87
N LEU A 429 -13.26 -13.06 5.77
CA LEU A 429 -12.49 -12.12 6.60
C LEU A 429 -11.49 -12.85 7.51
N LYS A 430 -11.92 -13.90 8.22
CA LYS A 430 -11.03 -14.69 9.10
C LYS A 430 -9.89 -15.38 8.35
N ILE A 431 -10.10 -15.74 7.07
CA ILE A 431 -9.05 -16.36 6.24
C ILE A 431 -8.03 -15.33 5.78
N GLU A 432 -8.49 -14.14 5.37
CA GLU A 432 -7.61 -13.06 4.88
C GLU A 432 -6.90 -12.32 6.02
N TYR A 433 -7.59 -12.22 7.15
CA TYR A 433 -7.16 -11.53 8.35
C TYR A 433 -7.48 -12.39 9.59
N PRO A 434 -6.68 -13.44 9.87
CA PRO A 434 -6.90 -14.27 11.04
C PRO A 434 -6.62 -13.46 12.31
N GLU A 435 -7.57 -13.47 13.24
CA GLU A 435 -7.38 -12.97 14.60
C GLU A 435 -6.22 -13.74 15.24
N LYS A 436 -5.04 -13.13 15.31
CA LYS A 436 -3.95 -13.62 16.16
C LYS A 436 -3.93 -12.76 17.40
N GLY A 437 -3.99 -13.44 18.55
CA GLY A 437 -3.88 -12.85 19.89
C GLY A 437 -2.70 -11.89 20.02
N GLU A 438 -2.92 -10.93 20.92
CA GLU A 438 -2.02 -9.91 21.42
C GLU A 438 -0.53 -10.26 21.36
N THR A 439 0.15 -9.79 20.32
CA THR A 439 1.58 -9.47 20.41
C THR A 439 1.80 -8.18 19.63
N ARG A 440 1.96 -7.08 20.37
CA ARG A 440 2.09 -5.69 19.87
C ARG A 440 3.30 -5.42 18.98
N PHE A 441 4.28 -6.34 18.85
CA PHE A 441 5.61 -5.94 18.33
C PHE A 441 6.26 -6.81 17.25
N VAL A 442 5.57 -7.76 16.64
CA VAL A 442 6.18 -8.53 15.54
C VAL A 442 5.19 -8.70 14.40
N ARG A 443 5.36 -7.95 13.30
CA ARG A 443 4.91 -8.33 11.94
C ARG A 443 5.32 -7.31 10.86
N PHE A 444 6.62 -7.16 10.60
CA PHE A 444 7.09 -6.69 9.28
C PHE A 444 7.40 -7.85 8.32
N HIS A 445 7.35 -9.09 8.83
CA HIS A 445 7.54 -10.32 8.06
C HIS A 445 6.37 -11.29 8.30
N ARG A 446 5.16 -10.95 7.83
CA ARG A 446 4.19 -12.02 7.53
C ARG A 446 4.77 -12.81 6.35
N ASP A 447 4.77 -14.13 6.45
CA ASP A 447 5.03 -15.03 5.32
C ASP A 447 4.31 -14.50 4.07
N GLU A 448 5.02 -14.44 2.95
CA GLU A 448 4.58 -13.91 1.66
C GLU A 448 3.25 -14.51 1.15
N ASN A 449 2.80 -15.59 1.79
CA ASN A 449 1.66 -16.39 1.41
C ASN A 449 0.39 -16.12 2.23
N ASN A 450 0.40 -15.24 3.25
CA ASN A 450 -0.71 -15.19 4.22
C ASN A 450 -1.83 -14.14 3.96
N ASN A 451 -1.54 -13.02 3.30
CA ASN A 451 -2.55 -12.00 2.97
C ASN A 451 -2.41 -11.59 1.49
N VAL A 452 -3.47 -11.73 0.72
CA VAL A 452 -3.44 -11.49 -0.73
C VAL A 452 -3.34 -10.01 -1.04
N ARG A 453 -3.99 -9.13 -0.28
CA ARG A 453 -3.91 -7.68 -0.51
C ARG A 453 -2.49 -7.17 -0.33
N GLU A 454 -1.81 -7.59 0.74
CA GLU A 454 -0.40 -7.27 1.00
C GLU A 454 0.51 -7.82 -0.13
N PHE A 455 0.27 -9.06 -0.58
CA PHE A 455 1.00 -9.66 -1.71
C PHE A 455 0.83 -8.85 -2.99
N LEU A 456 -0.40 -8.53 -3.37
CA LEU A 456 -0.74 -7.78 -4.58
C LEU A 456 -0.09 -6.39 -4.59
N PHE A 457 -0.14 -5.69 -3.46
CA PHE A 457 0.50 -4.38 -3.34
C PHE A 457 2.03 -4.48 -3.47
N LYS A 458 2.66 -5.52 -2.91
CA LYS A 458 4.09 -5.80 -3.15
C LYS A 458 4.39 -6.09 -4.63
N VAL A 459 3.50 -6.80 -5.34
CA VAL A 459 3.64 -7.01 -6.80
C VAL A 459 3.58 -5.68 -7.56
N LEU A 460 2.65 -4.79 -7.19
CA LEU A 460 2.48 -3.48 -7.81
C LEU A 460 3.73 -2.63 -7.61
N ILE A 461 4.14 -2.42 -6.36
CA ILE A 461 5.21 -1.50 -6.01
C ILE A 461 6.57 -1.97 -6.57
N ASN A 462 6.73 -3.27 -6.82
CA ASN A 462 7.97 -3.82 -7.38
C ASN A 462 8.09 -3.64 -8.89
N LYS A 463 7.04 -3.22 -9.61
CA LYS A 463 7.09 -2.94 -11.05
C LYS A 463 8.05 -1.77 -11.35
N GLU A 464 8.95 -1.96 -12.32
CA GLU A 464 9.84 -0.93 -12.84
C GLU A 464 9.04 0.20 -13.46
N ASP A 465 9.54 1.42 -13.28
CA ASP A 465 8.93 2.67 -13.74
C ASP A 465 7.57 3.02 -13.09
N ILE A 466 7.19 2.34 -12.00
CA ILE A 466 6.00 2.72 -11.24
C ILE A 466 6.18 4.12 -10.65
N ASN A 467 5.21 5.00 -10.90
CA ASN A 467 5.17 6.32 -10.27
C ASN A 467 4.83 6.17 -8.78
N LEU A 468 5.87 6.10 -7.94
CA LEU A 468 5.73 5.95 -6.49
C LEU A 468 5.00 7.14 -5.85
N ASP A 469 5.19 8.35 -6.38
CA ASP A 469 4.54 9.57 -5.89
C ASP A 469 3.03 9.54 -6.16
N GLY A 470 2.64 9.12 -7.37
CA GLY A 470 1.22 8.91 -7.70
C GLY A 470 0.56 7.84 -6.83
N LEU A 471 1.28 6.76 -6.51
CA LEU A 471 0.79 5.71 -5.60
C LEU A 471 0.67 6.21 -4.16
N PHE A 472 1.60 7.06 -3.72
CA PHE A 472 1.53 7.71 -2.41
C PHE A 472 0.30 8.62 -2.29
N GLU A 473 0.03 9.45 -3.31
CA GLU A 473 -1.16 10.30 -3.34
C GLU A 473 -2.47 9.49 -3.33
N ASP A 474 -2.53 8.37 -4.05
CA ASP A 474 -3.69 7.46 -3.99
C ASP A 474 -3.92 6.94 -2.55
N VAL A 475 -2.87 6.45 -1.88
CA VAL A 475 -2.96 5.95 -0.51
C VAL A 475 -3.32 7.06 0.47
N LYS A 476 -2.78 8.26 0.28
CA LYS A 476 -3.07 9.45 1.10
C LYS A 476 -4.53 9.86 0.97
N GLN A 477 -5.10 9.87 -0.24
CA GLN A 477 -6.54 10.13 -0.43
C GLN A 477 -7.41 9.06 0.25
N GLU A 478 -7.01 7.79 0.21
CA GLU A 478 -7.73 6.74 0.94
C GLU A 478 -7.63 6.93 2.47
N ILE A 479 -6.48 7.36 2.99
CA ILE A 479 -6.32 7.71 4.42
C ILE A 479 -7.20 8.91 4.78
N GLN A 480 -7.26 9.95 3.96
CA GLN A 480 -8.14 11.11 4.14
C GLN A 480 -9.62 10.71 4.21
N ASN A 481 -10.04 9.74 3.40
CA ASN A 481 -11.43 9.29 3.36
C ASN A 481 -11.77 8.23 4.42
N TYR A 482 -10.78 7.65 5.09
CA TYR A 482 -10.99 6.62 6.09
C TYR A 482 -11.76 7.14 7.31
N LYS A 483 -12.75 6.41 7.80
CA LYS A 483 -13.46 6.77 9.04
C LYS A 483 -13.38 5.61 10.00
N GLU A 484 -12.86 5.87 11.20
CA GLU A 484 -12.80 4.85 12.25
C GLU A 484 -14.22 4.57 12.76
N ASN A 485 -14.77 3.43 12.36
CA ASN A 485 -16.05 2.95 12.87
C ASN A 485 -15.83 1.66 13.67
N LYS A 486 -15.68 1.78 15.00
CA LYS A 486 -15.35 0.63 15.88
C LYS A 486 -16.40 -0.48 15.87
N THR A 487 -17.62 -0.22 15.39
CA THR A 487 -18.68 -1.23 15.26
C THR A 487 -18.61 -2.00 13.93
N ASP A 488 -17.84 -1.53 12.95
CA ASP A 488 -17.66 -2.18 11.66
C ASP A 488 -16.59 -3.28 11.74
N HIS A 489 -16.97 -4.54 11.52
CA HIS A 489 -16.01 -5.66 11.53
C HIS A 489 -14.85 -5.49 10.54
N PHE A 490 -14.98 -4.62 9.53
CA PHE A 490 -13.96 -4.36 8.50
C PHE A 490 -13.05 -3.16 8.80
N TYR A 491 -13.25 -2.39 9.88
CA TYR A 491 -12.43 -1.19 10.15
C TYR A 491 -10.95 -1.56 10.33
N ARG A 492 -10.64 -2.57 11.16
CA ARG A 492 -9.25 -3.04 11.41
C ARG A 492 -8.62 -3.60 10.14
N TYR A 493 -9.41 -4.37 9.40
CA TYR A 493 -9.00 -4.97 8.14
C TYR A 493 -8.58 -3.91 7.11
N THR A 494 -9.32 -2.80 7.03
CA THR A 494 -9.00 -1.67 6.16
C THR A 494 -7.81 -0.85 6.68
N TYR A 495 -7.81 -0.53 7.97
CA TYR A 495 -6.74 0.23 8.62
C TYR A 495 -5.37 -0.44 8.48
N ASP A 496 -5.28 -1.74 8.78
CA ASP A 496 -4.01 -2.46 8.71
C ASP A 496 -3.47 -2.53 7.28
N PHE A 497 -4.34 -2.63 6.28
CA PHE A 497 -3.93 -2.60 4.89
C PHE A 497 -3.47 -1.21 4.43
N LEU A 498 -4.15 -0.13 4.87
CA LEU A 498 -3.67 1.25 4.64
C LEU A 498 -2.30 1.48 5.28
N LYS A 499 -2.15 1.06 6.54
CA LYS A 499 -0.88 1.10 7.28
C LYS A 499 0.21 0.35 6.52
N PHE A 500 -0.06 -0.89 6.09
CA PHE A 500 0.90 -1.69 5.32
C PHE A 500 1.33 -1.00 4.02
N ARG A 501 0.38 -0.45 3.26
CA ARG A 501 0.68 0.25 2.00
C ARG A 501 1.56 1.46 2.22
N LEU A 502 1.19 2.33 3.16
CA LEU A 502 1.96 3.53 3.48
C LEU A 502 3.37 3.16 3.97
N VAL A 503 3.49 2.22 4.91
CA VAL A 503 4.79 1.72 5.41
C VAL A 503 5.66 1.17 4.28
N THR A 504 5.08 0.40 3.35
CA THR A 504 5.83 -0.21 2.24
C THR A 504 6.33 0.87 1.25
N ILE A 505 5.53 1.92 1.03
CA ILE A 505 5.96 3.09 0.25
C ILE A 505 7.08 3.84 0.98
N LEU A 506 6.93 4.08 2.29
CA LEU A 506 7.94 4.77 3.10
C LEU A 506 9.27 4.00 3.15
N ASP A 507 9.23 2.68 3.25
CA ASP A 507 10.42 1.83 3.24
C ASP A 507 11.17 1.91 1.90
N LYS A 508 10.43 1.94 0.78
CA LYS A 508 11.03 2.20 -0.54
C LYS A 508 11.53 3.62 -0.70
N HIS A 509 10.82 4.60 -0.16
CA HIS A 509 11.25 5.98 -0.19
C HIS A 509 12.56 6.15 0.59
N GLU A 510 12.64 5.62 1.81
CA GLU A 510 13.83 5.69 2.67
C GLU A 510 15.06 5.03 2.04
N ASN A 511 14.90 3.84 1.46
CA ASN A 511 16.01 3.01 0.97
C ASN A 511 16.31 3.15 -0.54
N GLY A 512 15.42 3.76 -1.32
CA GLY A 512 15.55 3.88 -2.78
C GLY A 512 16.00 5.27 -3.23
N ASP A 513 16.22 5.43 -4.54
CA ASP A 513 16.60 6.73 -5.15
C ASP A 513 15.39 7.64 -5.44
N VAL A 514 14.18 7.12 -5.33
CA VAL A 514 12.94 7.85 -5.66
C VAL A 514 12.47 8.70 -4.48
N ASN A 515 12.18 9.98 -4.75
CA ASN A 515 11.59 10.89 -3.79
C ASN A 515 10.07 10.93 -3.96
N ILE A 516 9.35 10.97 -2.82
CA ILE A 516 7.92 11.22 -2.78
C ILE A 516 7.65 12.59 -2.18
N SER A 517 6.59 13.24 -2.64
CA SER A 517 6.09 14.51 -2.16
C SER A 517 5.31 14.26 -0.87
N LEU A 518 6.00 14.30 0.26
CA LEU A 518 5.40 14.06 1.57
C LEU A 518 4.31 15.11 1.90
N SER A 519 3.36 14.72 2.74
CA SER A 519 2.24 15.58 3.14
C SER A 519 2.70 16.83 3.89
N GLU A 520 2.07 17.96 3.59
CA GLU A 520 2.14 19.17 4.40
C GLU A 520 0.74 19.45 4.97
N PHE A 521 0.64 19.46 6.30
CA PHE A 521 -0.63 19.73 6.98
C PHE A 521 -0.69 21.18 7.46
N LYS A 522 -1.92 21.70 7.53
CA LYS A 522 -2.21 23.00 8.16
C LYS A 522 -1.75 23.02 9.62
N ARG A 523 -1.32 24.18 10.08
CA ARG A 523 -0.86 24.40 11.45
C ARG A 523 -2.06 24.61 12.37
N LEU A 524 -1.93 24.26 13.65
CA LEU A 524 -3.04 24.43 14.60
C LEU A 524 -3.44 25.90 14.81
N SER A 525 -2.54 26.85 14.52
CA SER A 525 -2.78 28.29 14.56
C SER A 525 -3.66 28.80 13.41
N ASP A 526 -3.95 27.98 12.41
CA ASP A 526 -4.74 28.40 11.24
C ASP A 526 -6.24 28.48 11.60
N TYR A 527 -6.93 29.49 11.06
CA TYR A 527 -8.26 29.96 11.49
C TYR A 527 -9.40 28.92 11.52
N ASP A 528 -9.22 27.74 10.90
CA ASP A 528 -10.27 26.72 10.67
C ASP A 528 -9.99 25.36 11.34
N VAL A 529 -8.90 25.25 12.13
CA VAL A 529 -8.43 23.95 12.64
C VAL A 529 -9.18 23.48 13.89
N PHE A 530 -9.84 24.38 14.62
CA PHE A 530 -10.70 24.02 15.75
C PHE A 530 -12.15 24.38 15.47
N GLN A 531 -13.05 23.41 15.61
CA GLN A 531 -14.50 23.60 15.56
C GLN A 531 -15.11 23.04 16.85
N ASN A 532 -15.92 23.84 17.54
CA ASN A 532 -16.58 23.47 18.81
C ASN A 532 -15.62 22.93 19.89
N GLY A 533 -14.39 23.46 19.95
CA GLY A 533 -13.37 23.02 20.92
C GLY A 533 -12.73 21.67 20.61
N GLN A 534 -13.02 21.07 19.46
CA GLN A 534 -12.34 19.87 18.95
C GLN A 534 -11.51 20.21 17.72
N ARG A 535 -10.42 19.48 17.55
CA ARG A 535 -9.62 19.56 16.33
C ARG A 535 -10.42 19.03 15.15
N ASN A 536 -10.55 19.84 14.11
CA ASN A 536 -11.13 19.48 12.83
C ASN A 536 -10.08 18.74 11.99
N ASP A 537 -10.02 17.42 12.12
CA ASP A 537 -9.09 16.56 11.37
C ASP A 537 -9.70 16.06 10.05
N TYR A 538 -10.22 16.96 9.22
CA TYR A 538 -10.84 16.61 7.93
C TYR A 538 -9.87 15.87 7.00
N GLU A 539 -8.57 16.18 7.08
CA GLU A 539 -7.52 15.56 6.28
C GLU A 539 -7.00 14.24 6.90
N ASN A 540 -7.59 13.76 8.01
CA ASN A 540 -7.11 12.61 8.78
C ASN A 540 -5.59 12.61 9.03
N SER A 541 -5.05 13.80 9.27
CA SER A 541 -3.63 14.00 9.52
C SER A 541 -3.16 13.25 10.77
N MET A 542 -4.05 13.02 11.74
CA MET A 542 -3.75 12.20 12.92
C MET A 542 -3.44 10.76 12.53
N LEU A 543 -4.21 10.20 11.60
CA LEU A 543 -4.04 8.81 11.17
C LEU A 543 -2.76 8.63 10.35
N TYR A 544 -2.51 9.53 9.41
CA TYR A 544 -1.26 9.56 8.64
C TYR A 544 -0.06 9.67 9.60
N SER A 545 -0.08 10.66 10.49
CA SER A 545 1.03 10.93 11.41
C SER A 545 1.24 9.78 12.40
N LYS A 546 0.17 9.11 12.84
CA LYS A 546 0.26 7.88 13.63
C LYS A 546 1.02 6.77 12.92
N ILE A 547 0.74 6.56 11.64
CA ILE A 547 1.43 5.52 10.86
C ILE A 547 2.91 5.90 10.69
N CYS A 548 3.22 7.16 10.37
CA CYS A 548 4.59 7.66 10.24
C CYS A 548 5.37 7.59 11.55
N PHE A 549 4.76 7.97 12.67
CA PHE A 549 5.36 7.87 14.00
C PHE A 549 5.73 6.42 14.34
N ASN A 550 4.77 5.50 14.17
CA ASN A 550 4.99 4.07 14.42
C ASN A 550 6.01 3.44 13.45
N TYR A 551 6.18 4.01 12.26
CA TYR A 551 7.24 3.60 11.33
C TYR A 551 8.64 4.03 11.83
N LEU A 552 8.73 5.24 12.39
CA LEU A 552 9.95 5.86 12.90
C LEU A 552 10.34 5.43 14.33
N ASP A 553 9.42 4.88 15.12
CA ASP A 553 9.65 4.41 16.50
C ASP A 553 10.48 3.11 16.57
N ARG A 554 11.56 3.03 15.79
CA ARG A 554 12.54 1.94 15.79
C ARG A 554 13.67 2.19 16.80
N GLY A 555 13.51 3.15 17.70
CA GLY A 555 14.52 3.61 18.66
C GLY A 555 15.22 4.91 18.25
N ARG A 556 16.53 5.01 18.52
CA ARG A 556 17.34 6.20 18.27
C ARG A 556 17.60 6.40 16.77
N ILE A 557 17.34 7.60 16.27
CA ILE A 557 17.63 7.97 14.88
C ILE A 557 19.13 8.25 14.71
N GLU A 558 19.69 7.87 13.55
CA GLU A 558 21.07 8.17 13.20
C GLU A 558 21.34 9.69 13.22
N ASP A 559 22.56 10.08 13.58
CA ASP A 559 22.96 11.49 13.65
C ASP A 559 23.03 12.12 12.24
N PHE A 560 22.23 13.16 12.03
CA PHE A 560 22.16 13.92 10.78
C PHE A 560 23.47 14.64 10.45
N ASN A 561 24.30 14.97 11.44
CA ASN A 561 25.55 15.71 11.25
C ASN A 561 26.79 14.80 11.10
N GLN A 562 26.70 13.51 11.44
CA GLN A 562 27.82 12.58 11.26
C GLN A 562 28.01 12.20 9.79
N SER A 563 28.82 12.98 9.07
CA SER A 563 29.44 12.53 7.83
C SER A 563 30.54 11.52 8.18
N LYS A 564 30.18 10.26 8.39
CA LYS A 564 31.20 9.21 8.27
C LYS A 564 31.80 9.32 6.87
N ILE A 565 33.12 9.21 6.81
CA ILE A 565 33.99 9.27 5.61
C ILE A 565 33.73 8.04 4.70
N GLU A 566 32.47 7.67 4.50
CA GLU A 566 32.06 6.65 3.55
C GLU A 566 31.49 7.35 2.33
N LYS A 567 32.18 7.17 1.20
CA LYS A 567 31.91 7.75 -0.12
C LYS A 567 30.58 7.28 -0.75
N SER A 568 29.52 7.02 0.01
CA SER A 568 28.22 6.64 -0.54
C SER A 568 27.20 7.77 -0.36
N GLY A 569 26.80 8.41 -1.46
CA GLY A 569 25.77 9.46 -1.46
C GLY A 569 24.39 9.01 -0.96
N ASN A 570 24.19 7.71 -0.77
CA ASN A 570 22.92 7.11 -0.38
C ASN A 570 22.57 7.33 1.11
N VAL A 571 23.57 7.38 2.00
CA VAL A 571 23.34 7.58 3.44
C VAL A 571 22.84 9.00 3.76
N GLU A 572 23.42 10.02 3.11
CA GLU A 572 23.02 11.41 3.33
C GLU A 572 21.61 11.69 2.80
N LEU A 573 21.26 11.11 1.64
CA LEU A 573 19.92 11.17 1.08
C LEU A 573 18.89 10.53 2.03
N ARG A 574 19.21 9.36 2.60
CA ARG A 574 18.36 8.67 3.59
C ARG A 574 18.10 9.53 4.83
N LYS A 575 19.13 10.17 5.39
CA LYS A 575 18.99 11.09 6.53
C LYS A 575 18.05 12.25 6.23
N GLN A 576 18.20 12.87 5.06
CA GLN A 576 17.32 13.97 4.64
C GLN A 576 15.87 13.51 4.47
N LYS A 577 15.64 12.29 3.97
CA LYS A 577 14.30 11.70 3.85
C LYS A 577 13.64 11.45 5.20
N ILE A 578 14.37 10.93 6.18
CA ILE A 578 13.88 10.75 7.56
C ILE A 578 13.52 12.12 8.16
N LYS A 579 14.37 13.12 7.99
CA LYS A 579 14.09 14.50 8.44
C LYS A 579 12.81 15.04 7.82
N ASN A 580 12.63 14.91 6.51
CA ASN A 580 11.42 15.35 5.82
C ASN A 580 10.17 14.56 6.29
N LEU A 581 10.30 13.25 6.54
CA LEU A 581 9.21 12.43 7.08
C LEU A 581 8.76 12.91 8.46
N ILE A 582 9.70 13.23 9.35
CA ILE A 582 9.38 13.83 10.66
C ILE A 582 8.62 15.14 10.47
N LEU A 583 9.10 16.01 9.57
CA LEU A 583 8.46 17.31 9.31
C LEU A 583 7.08 17.20 8.64
N SER A 584 6.80 16.10 7.93
CA SER A 584 5.51 15.84 7.27
C SER A 584 4.38 15.43 8.23
N MET A 585 4.71 15.05 9.46
CA MET A 585 3.70 14.74 10.48
C MET A 585 3.00 16.03 10.95
N ASN A 586 1.79 15.91 11.51
CA ASN A 586 1.11 17.01 12.17
C ASN A 586 1.85 17.45 13.45
N GLU A 587 1.51 18.63 13.98
CA GLU A 587 2.23 19.24 15.10
C GLU A 587 2.19 18.39 16.38
N GLU A 588 1.08 17.69 16.65
CA GLU A 588 0.96 16.82 17.81
C GLU A 588 1.93 15.64 17.77
N TYR A 589 2.00 14.92 16.64
CA TYR A 589 2.92 13.80 16.47
C TYR A 589 4.37 14.25 16.30
N ARG A 590 4.61 15.41 15.68
CA ARG A 590 5.96 16.02 15.61
C ARG A 590 6.48 16.34 17.00
N LEU A 591 5.69 17.02 17.82
CA LEU A 591 6.06 17.34 19.20
C LEU A 591 6.27 16.06 20.01
N ALA A 592 5.36 15.10 19.90
CA ALA A 592 5.49 13.80 20.56
C ALA A 592 6.81 13.10 20.19
N PHE A 593 7.15 13.05 18.91
CA PHE A 593 8.35 12.40 18.41
C PHE A 593 9.63 13.08 18.91
N MET A 594 9.71 14.41 18.80
CA MET A 594 10.89 15.16 19.25
C MET A 594 11.08 15.06 20.77
N LEU A 595 10.00 15.15 21.55
CA LEU A 595 10.06 14.94 23.01
C LEU A 595 10.46 13.51 23.36
N TYR A 596 9.90 12.51 22.68
CA TYR A 596 10.28 11.11 22.87
C TYR A 596 11.78 10.90 22.64
N GLN A 597 12.35 11.42 21.56
CA GLN A 597 13.79 11.34 21.29
C GLN A 597 14.62 12.05 22.38
N LEU A 598 14.15 13.17 22.92
CA LEU A 598 14.80 13.84 24.06
C LEU A 598 14.72 13.02 25.35
N PHE A 599 13.61 12.32 25.61
CA PHE A 599 13.44 11.49 26.81
C PHE A 599 14.18 10.16 26.74
N TYR A 600 14.46 9.65 25.53
CA TYR A 600 15.08 8.35 25.32
C TYR A 600 16.53 8.25 25.84
N THR A 601 17.28 9.37 25.90
CA THR A 601 18.68 9.35 26.34
C THR A 601 18.86 9.46 27.86
N ASP A 602 19.80 8.68 28.41
CA ASP A 602 20.05 8.59 29.85
C ASP A 602 20.97 9.70 30.38
N HIS A 603 20.72 10.14 31.62
CA HIS A 603 21.54 11.07 32.37
C HIS A 603 21.82 12.39 31.64
N THR A 604 23.10 12.68 31.39
CA THR A 604 23.61 13.89 30.74
C THR A 604 23.80 13.72 29.23
N GLN A 605 23.50 12.53 28.69
CA GLN A 605 23.64 12.27 27.26
C GLN A 605 22.51 12.95 26.50
N TRP A 606 22.87 13.60 25.41
CA TRP A 606 21.93 14.19 24.45
C TRP A 606 21.93 13.40 23.15
N ASP A 607 20.82 13.50 22.42
CA ASP A 607 20.75 12.93 21.08
C ASP A 607 21.65 13.70 20.09
N GLY A 608 22.19 13.04 19.06
CA GLY A 608 23.05 13.70 18.07
C GLY A 608 22.29 14.76 17.25
N ASN A 609 20.98 14.59 17.13
CA ASN A 609 20.07 15.46 16.41
C ASN A 609 19.44 16.56 17.29
N LEU A 610 19.98 16.80 18.49
CA LEU A 610 19.44 17.76 19.45
C LEU A 610 19.13 19.14 18.82
N GLY A 611 20.02 19.68 17.97
CA GLY A 611 19.78 20.95 17.30
C GLY A 611 18.56 20.97 16.37
N PHE A 612 18.26 19.83 15.73
CA PHE A 612 17.04 19.69 14.93
C PHE A 612 15.79 19.67 15.82
N TYR A 613 15.84 18.98 16.97
CA TYR A 613 14.73 18.94 17.92
C TYR A 613 14.49 20.28 18.62
N ASP A 614 15.55 21.01 19.00
CA ASP A 614 15.47 22.35 19.60
C ASP A 614 14.72 23.34 18.67
N ILE A 615 15.13 23.38 17.39
CA ILE A 615 14.49 24.24 16.38
C ILE A 615 13.04 23.79 16.15
N GLY A 616 12.80 22.49 15.99
CA GLY A 616 11.47 21.96 15.69
C GLY A 616 10.46 22.17 16.81
N ILE A 617 10.84 21.90 18.07
CA ILE A 617 9.98 22.15 19.24
C ILE A 617 9.77 23.65 19.41
N THR A 618 10.83 24.46 19.27
CA THR A 618 10.70 25.93 19.34
C THR A 618 9.69 26.45 18.32
N GLN A 619 9.73 25.98 17.08
CA GLN A 619 8.78 26.39 16.04
C GLN A 619 7.34 25.99 16.39
N ILE A 620 7.13 24.79 16.94
CA ILE A 620 5.79 24.35 17.35
C ILE A 620 5.27 25.19 18.54
N MET A 621 6.16 25.55 19.48
CA MET A 621 5.84 26.24 20.73
C MET A 621 5.97 27.78 20.66
N SER A 622 6.24 28.37 19.49
CA SER A 622 6.38 29.84 19.34
C SER A 622 5.08 30.58 19.10
N TYR A 623 3.95 29.87 18.99
CA TYR A 623 2.65 30.43 18.58
C TYR A 623 1.71 30.64 19.78
N ASP A 624 0.45 30.98 19.52
CA ASP A 624 -0.51 31.42 20.54
C ASP A 624 -0.60 30.46 21.75
N GLU A 625 -0.39 31.01 22.96
CA GLU A 625 -0.36 30.28 24.23
C GLU A 625 -1.62 29.42 24.46
N GLN A 626 -2.75 29.80 23.88
CA GLN A 626 -4.01 29.07 24.03
C GLN A 626 -3.92 27.61 23.56
N TYR A 627 -3.03 27.27 22.62
CA TYR A 627 -2.91 25.92 22.05
C TYR A 627 -1.81 25.07 22.70
N HIS A 628 -0.89 25.67 23.45
CA HIS A 628 0.24 24.98 24.08
C HIS A 628 -0.21 23.84 25.00
N TYR A 629 -1.25 24.08 25.81
CA TYR A 629 -1.81 23.05 26.68
C TYR A 629 -2.41 21.88 25.89
N TYR A 630 -3.13 22.18 24.79
CA TYR A 630 -3.70 21.15 23.93
C TYR A 630 -2.59 20.30 23.29
N LEU A 631 -1.62 20.95 22.64
CA LEU A 631 -0.48 20.32 21.97
C LEU A 631 0.27 19.37 22.89
N PHE A 632 0.67 19.85 24.06
CA PHE A 632 1.39 19.01 25.02
C PHE A 632 0.53 17.87 25.53
N ASN A 633 -0.75 18.11 25.83
CA ASN A 633 -1.63 17.05 26.32
C ASN A 633 -1.85 15.95 25.26
N GLN A 634 -1.90 16.30 23.97
CA GLN A 634 -1.94 15.30 22.89
C GLN A 634 -0.60 14.58 22.75
N ALA A 635 0.51 15.30 22.70
CA ALA A 635 1.84 14.72 22.61
C ALA A 635 2.11 13.74 23.77
N LYS A 636 1.72 14.12 25.00
CA LYS A 636 1.74 13.24 26.18
C LYS A 636 0.98 11.94 25.95
N LYS A 637 -0.27 12.02 25.48
CA LYS A 637 -1.10 10.83 25.20
C LYS A 637 -0.46 9.94 24.14
N ILE A 638 0.09 10.53 23.08
CA ILE A 638 0.75 9.80 21.99
C ILE A 638 1.97 9.06 22.53
N ILE A 639 2.87 9.73 23.24
CA ILE A 639 4.08 9.11 23.82
C ILE A 639 3.70 7.90 24.68
N ILE A 640 2.71 8.03 25.57
CA ILE A 640 2.31 6.94 26.48
C ILE A 640 1.61 5.79 25.74
N SER A 641 0.84 6.08 24.69
CA SER A 641 0.00 5.06 24.04
C SER A 641 0.67 4.34 22.88
N GLU A 642 1.60 5.00 22.19
CA GLU A 642 2.25 4.50 20.98
C GLU A 642 3.69 4.01 21.20
N THR A 643 4.33 4.32 22.35
CA THR A 643 5.70 3.89 22.66
C THR A 643 5.78 3.03 23.93
N ASP A 644 6.85 2.25 24.07
CA ASP A 644 7.11 1.40 25.26
C ASP A 644 7.96 2.12 26.33
N ILE A 645 8.02 3.46 26.32
CA ILE A 645 8.85 4.24 27.26
C ILE A 645 8.20 4.38 28.66
N ASP A 646 7.00 3.86 28.87
CA ASP A 646 6.20 4.03 30.08
C ASP A 646 6.91 3.54 31.36
N HIS A 647 7.79 2.55 31.23
CA HIS A 647 8.66 2.05 32.31
C HIS A 647 9.68 3.08 32.82
N ARG A 648 9.99 4.13 32.03
CA ARG A 648 10.88 5.26 32.39
C ARG A 648 10.13 6.57 32.53
N ILE A 649 9.24 6.86 31.59
CA ILE A 649 8.52 8.12 31.45
C ILE A 649 7.03 7.85 31.64
N THR A 650 6.55 8.10 32.85
CA THR A 650 5.15 7.84 33.22
C THR A 650 4.23 9.02 32.89
N GLU A 651 2.92 8.78 32.83
CA GLU A 651 1.95 9.88 32.72
C GLU A 651 2.11 10.90 33.86
N SER A 652 2.40 10.43 35.08
CA SER A 652 2.64 11.29 36.24
C SER A 652 3.85 12.18 36.04
N PHE A 653 4.95 11.64 35.49
CA PHE A 653 6.14 12.41 35.16
C PHE A 653 5.83 13.51 34.14
N LEU A 654 5.20 13.18 33.01
CA LEU A 654 4.88 14.16 31.96
C LEU A 654 3.91 15.24 32.46
N LYS A 655 2.94 14.86 33.30
CA LYS A 655 2.03 15.81 33.93
C LYS A 655 2.78 16.79 34.84
N LYS A 656 3.66 16.29 35.72
CA LYS A 656 4.50 17.14 36.57
C LYS A 656 5.44 18.03 35.74
N LEU A 657 5.98 17.49 34.64
CA LEU A 657 6.87 18.23 33.74
C LEU A 657 6.15 19.47 33.20
N TRP A 658 4.89 19.33 32.81
CA TRP A 658 4.09 20.44 32.33
C TRP A 658 3.60 21.39 33.43
N ASP A 659 2.95 20.84 34.46
CA ASP A 659 2.26 21.63 35.49
C ASP A 659 3.24 22.50 36.30
N THR A 660 4.51 22.08 36.38
CA THR A 660 5.52 22.75 37.19
C THR A 660 6.52 23.58 36.38
N ARG A 661 6.32 23.73 35.06
CA ARG A 661 7.25 24.44 34.16
C ARG A 661 7.44 25.93 34.48
N ASP A 662 6.45 26.54 35.12
CA ASP A 662 6.48 27.96 35.52
C ASP A 662 6.77 28.15 37.03
N ASN A 663 6.97 27.06 37.78
CA ASN A 663 7.22 27.15 39.22
C ASN A 663 8.57 27.80 39.51
N MET A 664 8.60 28.68 40.50
CA MET A 664 9.83 29.20 41.10
C MET A 664 10.46 28.14 42.01
N ILE A 665 11.72 27.78 41.73
CA ILE A 665 12.48 26.75 42.42
C ILE A 665 13.23 27.38 43.62
N LYS A 666 12.83 27.00 44.83
CA LYS A 666 13.43 27.50 46.08
C LYS A 666 14.55 26.61 46.63
N ASP A 667 14.52 25.31 46.32
CA ASP A 667 15.52 24.31 46.74
C ASP A 667 15.60 23.16 45.71
N PHE A 668 16.77 22.53 45.59
CA PHE A 668 17.00 21.44 44.63
C PHE A 668 16.21 20.16 44.92
N SER A 669 15.65 19.98 46.13
CA SER A 669 14.67 18.91 46.39
C SER A 669 13.39 19.05 45.56
N TRP A 670 13.16 20.20 44.93
CA TRP A 670 12.08 20.37 43.96
C TRP A 670 12.17 19.35 42.81
N PHE A 671 13.37 18.95 42.39
CA PHE A 671 13.53 17.94 41.33
C PHE A 671 13.18 16.52 41.80
N ASP A 672 13.13 16.26 43.12
CA ASP A 672 12.81 14.92 43.67
C ASP A 672 11.38 14.47 43.30
N GLN A 673 10.51 15.42 42.95
CA GLN A 673 9.14 15.12 42.53
C GLN A 673 9.06 14.30 41.23
N PHE A 674 10.09 14.33 40.40
CA PHE A 674 10.14 13.58 39.15
C PHE A 674 10.53 12.12 39.36
N GLY A 675 11.10 11.78 40.53
CA GLY A 675 11.51 10.42 40.89
C GLY A 675 12.87 10.04 40.30
N GLU A 676 13.32 8.82 40.55
CA GLU A 676 14.63 8.33 40.03
C GLU A 676 14.46 7.45 38.77
N GLN A 677 13.22 7.16 38.36
CA GLN A 677 12.89 6.19 37.30
C GLN A 677 13.23 6.68 35.88
N HIS A 678 13.27 8.00 35.65
CA HIS A 678 13.42 8.59 34.31
C HIS A 678 14.87 8.74 33.83
N LEU A 679 15.87 8.49 34.68
CA LEU A 679 17.32 8.62 34.43
C LEU A 679 17.84 9.99 33.93
N MET A 680 16.98 10.94 33.53
CA MET A 680 17.34 12.29 33.10
C MET A 680 17.97 13.14 34.22
N SER A 681 18.94 13.98 33.88
CA SER A 681 19.49 14.95 34.83
C SER A 681 18.51 16.09 35.15
N ASP A 682 18.69 16.72 36.33
CA ASP A 682 17.89 17.87 36.76
C ASP A 682 17.92 19.01 35.72
N PHE A 683 19.07 19.23 35.09
CA PHE A 683 19.23 20.24 34.06
C PHE A 683 18.41 19.90 32.81
N LYS A 684 18.41 18.64 32.40
CA LYS A 684 17.64 18.17 31.25
C LYS A 684 16.14 18.39 31.45
N ILE A 685 15.62 18.15 32.66
CA ILE A 685 14.23 18.47 33.03
C ILE A 685 13.96 19.97 32.85
N LEU A 686 14.84 20.84 33.39
CA LEU A 686 14.65 22.28 33.27
C LEU A 686 14.70 22.74 31.80
N TYR A 687 15.61 22.18 31.00
CA TYR A 687 15.75 22.50 29.59
C TYR A 687 14.53 22.09 28.77
N VAL A 688 13.99 20.88 28.97
CA VAL A 688 12.76 20.46 28.29
C VAL A 688 11.57 21.33 28.72
N GLN A 689 11.46 21.68 30.01
CA GLN A 689 10.44 22.62 30.47
C GLN A 689 10.59 23.99 29.79
N TRP A 690 11.81 24.48 29.60
CA TRP A 690 12.05 25.73 28.89
C TRP A 690 11.62 25.66 27.42
N LEU A 691 11.93 24.57 26.70
CA LEU A 691 11.47 24.36 25.32
C LEU A 691 9.94 24.40 25.21
N LEU A 692 9.24 23.88 26.23
CA LEU A 692 7.77 23.86 26.30
C LEU A 692 7.14 25.18 26.77
N THR A 693 7.92 26.08 27.37
CA THR A 693 7.44 27.35 27.94
C THR A 693 7.77 28.56 27.07
N ARG A 694 8.64 28.42 26.07
CA ARG A 694 9.28 29.55 25.37
C ARG A 694 8.26 30.61 24.88
N LYS A 695 8.11 31.66 25.68
CA LYS A 695 7.40 32.89 25.35
C LYS A 695 8.41 33.94 24.87
N GLU A 696 8.02 34.76 23.91
CA GLU A 696 8.71 36.01 23.60
C GLU A 696 8.47 37.03 24.73
N TYR A 697 8.92 36.74 25.96
CA TYR A 697 8.93 37.77 26.99
C TYR A 697 10.03 38.79 26.68
N PRO A 698 9.77 40.10 26.84
CA PRO A 698 10.80 41.12 26.66
C PRO A 698 11.94 41.02 27.68
N ARG A 699 11.79 40.22 28.75
CA ARG A 699 12.86 39.93 29.72
C ARG A 699 12.69 38.57 30.40
N ALA A 700 13.68 37.71 30.21
CA ALA A 700 13.78 36.41 30.88
C ALA A 700 14.13 36.56 32.38
N GLU A 701 13.61 35.69 33.24
CA GLU A 701 13.89 35.67 34.69
C GLU A 701 14.44 34.32 35.14
N SER A 702 15.23 34.32 36.22
CA SER A 702 15.72 33.09 36.85
C SER A 702 14.54 32.29 37.40
N ARG A 703 14.52 30.98 37.11
CA ARG A 703 13.60 30.04 37.76
C ARG A 703 14.02 29.69 39.18
N PHE A 704 15.17 30.16 39.65
CA PHE A 704 15.65 29.94 41.00
C PHE A 704 15.51 31.19 41.87
N ASN A 705 14.93 31.01 43.05
CA ASN A 705 14.94 31.98 44.14
C ASN A 705 15.36 31.28 45.43
N ILE A 706 16.64 30.95 45.52
CA ILE A 706 17.19 30.24 46.66
C ILE A 706 17.55 31.31 47.70
N GLU A 707 16.69 31.48 48.72
CA GLU A 707 16.86 32.49 49.78
C GLU A 707 18.33 32.56 50.27
N ARG A 708 18.78 33.81 50.48
CA ARG A 708 20.13 34.13 50.99
C ARG A 708 20.41 33.48 52.35
N GLU A 709 19.38 33.11 53.08
CA GLU A 709 19.43 32.44 54.38
C GLU A 709 19.05 30.96 54.30
N PHE A 710 19.77 30.16 53.52
CA PHE A 710 20.05 28.79 54.00
C PHE A 710 21.19 28.96 55.00
N PRO A 711 20.94 29.01 56.32
CA PRO A 711 21.99 29.46 57.19
C PRO A 711 22.91 28.28 57.40
N ILE A 712 24.09 28.33 56.79
CA ILE A 712 25.28 27.67 57.34
C ILE A 712 25.53 28.21 58.78
N LYS A 713 24.93 29.35 59.16
CA LYS A 713 24.80 29.79 60.56
C LYS A 713 24.02 28.82 61.47
N VAL A 714 23.23 27.89 60.91
CA VAL A 714 22.65 26.78 61.66
C VAL A 714 23.69 25.68 61.92
N CYS A 715 24.77 25.56 61.15
CA CYS A 715 25.81 24.55 61.42
C CYS A 715 26.58 24.79 62.72
N LYS A 716 26.67 26.02 63.23
CA LYS A 716 27.24 26.27 64.57
C LYS A 716 26.18 26.28 65.67
N SER A 717 24.98 26.81 65.43
CA SER A 717 23.94 26.88 66.46
C SER A 717 23.13 25.58 66.65
N LEU A 718 22.89 24.78 65.61
CA LEU A 718 22.30 23.43 65.75
C LEU A 718 23.31 22.41 66.25
N VAL A 719 24.59 22.47 65.87
CA VAL A 719 25.60 21.57 66.48
C VAL A 719 25.75 21.86 67.98
N GLY A 720 25.56 23.13 68.39
CA GLY A 720 25.42 23.51 69.80
C GLY A 720 24.12 23.02 70.46
N LYS A 721 22.97 23.09 69.76
CA LYS A 721 21.65 22.69 70.30
C LYS A 721 21.34 21.18 70.25
N ILE A 722 22.00 20.41 69.37
CA ILE A 722 21.84 18.94 69.23
C ILE A 722 22.56 18.17 70.36
N LYS A 723 23.44 18.83 71.13
CA LYS A 723 23.94 18.27 72.39
C LYS A 723 22.88 18.22 73.50
N GLY A 724 21.72 18.86 73.33
CA GLY A 724 20.80 19.14 74.44
C GLY A 724 19.46 18.41 74.50
N LYS A 725 18.95 17.73 73.46
CA LYS A 725 17.65 17.03 73.57
C LYS A 725 17.60 15.72 72.79
N GLU A 726 17.30 14.65 73.53
CA GLU A 726 16.96 13.33 73.05
C GLU A 726 15.61 13.38 72.30
N ASN A 727 15.66 13.27 70.97
CA ASN A 727 14.91 12.27 70.21
C ASN A 727 15.10 12.51 68.70
N ARG A 728 15.59 11.48 68.00
CA ARG A 728 16.04 11.42 66.58
C ARG A 728 17.28 12.28 66.23
N LYS A 729 18.46 11.77 66.62
CA LYS A 729 19.77 12.28 66.21
C LYS A 729 20.05 11.94 64.73
N ILE A 730 19.83 12.88 63.81
CA ILE A 730 20.55 12.86 62.52
C ILE A 730 22.03 13.02 62.85
N SER A 731 22.89 12.10 62.41
CA SER A 731 24.32 12.20 62.75
C SER A 731 24.93 13.42 62.03
N VAL A 732 25.95 14.04 62.65
CA VAL A 732 26.70 15.14 62.02
C VAL A 732 27.31 14.70 60.67
N LYS A 733 27.62 13.40 60.53
CA LYS A 733 28.11 12.79 59.29
C LYS A 733 27.04 12.81 58.20
N ASP A 734 25.81 12.44 58.51
CA ASP A 734 24.68 12.44 57.56
C ASP A 734 24.31 13.86 57.12
N LEU A 735 24.38 14.83 58.04
CA LEU A 735 24.13 16.23 57.72
C LEU A 735 25.21 16.79 56.78
N LYS A 736 26.49 16.51 57.06
CA LYS A 736 27.61 16.88 56.18
C LYS A 736 27.50 16.23 54.81
N TRP A 737 27.12 14.95 54.76
CA TRP A 737 26.91 14.22 53.52
C TRP A 737 25.76 14.84 52.70
N ARG A 738 24.61 15.12 53.31
CA ARG A 738 23.47 15.78 52.63
C ARG A 738 23.82 17.16 52.07
N ILE A 739 24.61 17.96 52.80
CA ILE A 739 25.06 19.28 52.34
C ILE A 739 26.03 19.13 51.16
N ARG A 740 26.97 18.18 51.25
CA ARG A 740 27.91 17.90 50.15
C ARG A 740 27.16 17.43 48.91
N TYR A 741 26.26 16.46 49.07
CA TYR A 741 25.42 15.93 47.99
C TYR A 741 24.60 17.02 47.30
N LYS A 742 23.99 17.94 48.07
CA LYS A 742 23.28 19.09 47.50
C LYS A 742 24.19 20.01 46.69
N LYS A 743 25.39 20.31 47.19
CA LYS A 743 26.36 21.16 46.46
C LYS A 743 26.85 20.50 45.18
N GLU A 744 27.10 19.19 45.23
CA GLU A 744 27.51 18.37 44.10
C GLU A 744 26.41 18.37 43.02
N ARG A 745 25.16 18.15 43.41
CA ARG A 745 24.00 18.20 42.51
C ARG A 745 23.83 19.55 41.81
N ILE A 746 23.98 20.67 42.53
CA ILE A 746 23.96 22.03 41.94
C ILE A 746 25.13 22.20 40.95
N SER A 747 26.31 21.68 41.29
CA SER A 747 27.49 21.84 40.46
C SER A 747 27.38 21.01 39.17
N CYS A 748 26.87 19.78 39.26
CA CYS A 748 26.51 18.96 38.10
C CYS A 748 25.48 19.66 37.22
N PHE A 749 24.46 20.30 37.80
CA PHE A 749 23.47 21.08 37.05
C PHE A 749 24.11 22.21 36.21
N CYS A 750 25.02 22.99 36.81
CA CYS A 750 25.74 24.05 36.11
C CYS A 750 26.69 23.49 35.04
N ARG A 751 27.34 22.35 35.33
CA ARG A 751 28.22 21.66 34.38
C ARG A 751 27.46 21.15 33.17
N ASP A 752 26.31 20.50 33.38
CA ASP A 752 25.44 20.00 32.31
C ASP A 752 25.02 21.11 31.34
N TYR A 753 24.72 22.31 31.87
CA TYR A 753 24.46 23.48 31.04
C TYR A 753 25.66 23.83 30.15
N LEU A 754 26.85 23.96 30.73
CA LEU A 754 28.05 24.32 29.98
C LEU A 754 28.33 23.28 28.88
N LEU A 755 28.26 22.00 29.21
CA LEU A 755 28.40 20.92 28.22
C LEU A 755 27.34 21.02 27.10
N LEU A 756 26.09 21.38 27.43
CA LEU A 756 25.05 21.60 26.43
C LEU A 756 25.37 22.79 25.52
N THR A 757 25.96 23.88 26.06
CA THR A 757 26.31 25.05 25.26
C THR A 757 27.34 24.73 24.16
N ASP A 758 28.16 23.70 24.36
CA ASP A 758 29.12 23.23 23.35
C ASP A 758 28.43 22.54 22.17
N GLN A 759 27.27 21.92 22.41
CA GLN A 759 26.45 21.27 21.37
C GLN A 759 25.45 22.23 20.72
N LEU A 760 24.89 23.16 21.50
CA LEU A 760 23.92 24.17 21.06
C LEU A 760 24.43 25.57 21.40
N THR A 761 25.09 26.22 20.45
CA THR A 761 25.66 27.56 20.67
C THR A 761 24.61 28.63 20.90
N THR A 762 23.37 28.42 20.45
CA THR A 762 22.24 29.36 20.54
C THR A 762 21.69 29.54 21.96
N ILE A 763 21.96 28.61 22.88
CA ILE A 763 21.43 28.69 24.26
C ILE A 763 22.27 29.59 25.17
N PHE A 764 23.39 30.13 24.67
CA PHE A 764 24.25 31.07 25.38
C PHE A 764 24.48 32.34 24.56
N THR A 765 24.31 33.50 25.18
CA THR A 765 24.68 34.79 24.61
C THR A 765 25.57 35.59 25.57
N LYS A 766 26.50 36.38 25.01
CA LYS A 766 27.29 37.37 25.75
C LYS A 766 26.58 38.73 25.89
N GLU A 767 25.40 38.90 25.28
CA GLU A 767 24.67 40.15 25.38
C GLU A 767 23.90 40.21 26.71
N SER A 768 24.46 40.88 27.71
CA SER A 768 23.75 41.19 28.96
C SER A 768 22.58 42.14 28.68
N TYR A 769 21.42 41.92 29.33
CA TYR A 769 20.19 42.72 29.16
C TYR A 769 19.58 42.68 27.73
N SER A 770 19.83 41.62 26.98
CA SER A 770 19.24 41.41 25.65
C SER A 770 18.03 40.48 25.73
N HIS A 771 17.04 40.71 24.86
CA HIS A 771 15.94 39.78 24.58
C HIS A 771 16.46 38.41 24.08
N LYS A 772 17.74 38.32 23.71
CA LYS A 772 18.41 37.08 23.32
C LYS A 772 18.80 36.19 24.49
N GLN A 773 18.79 36.69 25.73
CA GLN A 773 19.13 35.90 26.92
C GLN A 773 17.93 35.06 27.35
N ASN A 774 18.11 33.74 27.52
CA ASN A 774 17.02 32.82 27.87
C ASN A 774 16.98 32.48 29.37
N ASN A 775 15.81 32.03 29.84
CA ASN A 775 15.58 31.67 31.26
C ASN A 775 16.56 30.60 31.78
N VAL A 776 17.03 29.68 30.93
CA VAL A 776 17.97 28.61 31.32
C VAL A 776 19.33 29.21 31.64
N GLN A 777 19.86 30.06 30.75
CA GLN A 777 21.11 30.80 30.96
C GLN A 777 21.03 31.63 32.25
N ILE A 778 19.97 32.43 32.43
CA ILE A 778 19.80 33.28 33.62
C ILE A 778 19.73 32.44 34.90
N SER A 779 19.04 31.29 34.85
CA SER A 779 18.94 30.38 35.99
C SER A 779 20.31 29.83 36.40
N VAL A 780 21.16 29.46 35.43
CA VAL A 780 22.51 28.94 35.70
C VAL A 780 23.44 30.05 36.20
N GLU A 781 23.36 31.25 35.61
CA GLU A 781 24.11 32.42 36.07
C GLU A 781 23.76 32.79 37.52
N TYR A 782 22.47 32.81 37.85
CA TYR A 782 21.98 33.04 39.21
C TYR A 782 22.58 32.02 40.20
N LEU A 783 22.61 30.73 39.82
CA LEU A 783 23.20 29.68 40.66
C LEU A 783 24.70 29.90 40.86
N LEU A 784 25.45 30.15 39.78
CA LEU A 784 26.90 30.40 39.84
C LEU A 784 27.25 31.59 40.75
N HIS A 785 26.44 32.66 40.71
CA HIS A 785 26.61 33.84 41.58
C HIS A 785 26.03 33.71 43.00
N SER A 786 25.32 32.62 43.30
CA SER A 786 24.75 32.38 44.63
C SER A 786 25.79 32.08 45.72
N GLY A 787 27.01 31.72 45.33
CA GLY A 787 28.08 31.27 46.24
C GLY A 787 27.85 29.89 46.87
N LYS A 788 26.87 29.12 46.37
CA LYS A 788 26.53 27.77 46.85
C LYS A 788 27.11 26.65 45.97
N VAL A 789 27.63 26.99 44.79
CA VAL A 789 28.20 26.06 43.81
C VAL A 789 29.64 25.73 44.16
N ASN A 790 30.03 24.46 44.02
CA ASN A 790 31.42 24.05 44.12
C ASN A 790 32.06 24.12 42.74
N LEU A 791 32.85 25.16 42.48
CA LEU A 791 33.45 25.37 41.16
C LEU A 791 34.37 24.22 40.74
N SER A 792 34.97 23.48 41.67
CA SER A 792 35.80 22.30 41.36
C SER A 792 35.03 21.25 40.55
N ASP A 793 33.76 21.06 40.89
CA ASP A 793 32.89 20.04 40.28
C ASP A 793 32.31 20.56 38.95
N VAL A 794 32.26 21.89 38.76
CA VAL A 794 31.80 22.52 37.51
C VAL A 794 32.89 22.49 36.43
N ILE A 795 34.14 22.78 36.80
CA ILE A 795 35.27 22.84 35.87
C ILE A 795 35.84 21.45 35.53
N ASP A 796 35.37 20.40 36.20
CA ASP A 796 35.82 19.04 35.94
C ASP A 796 35.47 18.60 34.51
N ASN A 797 36.49 18.30 33.70
CA ASN A 797 36.37 17.77 32.35
C ASN A 797 35.39 18.55 31.43
N ILE A 798 35.37 19.88 31.52
CA ILE A 798 34.65 20.73 30.55
C ILE A 798 35.59 21.23 29.44
N SER A 799 35.05 21.59 28.29
CA SER A 799 35.85 22.09 27.17
C SER A 799 36.41 23.50 27.43
N VAL A 800 37.44 23.88 26.67
CA VAL A 800 37.96 25.26 26.66
C VAL A 800 36.88 26.29 26.31
N VAL A 801 35.94 25.93 25.42
CA VAL A 801 34.81 26.74 24.99
C VAL A 801 33.86 27.01 26.17
N SER A 802 33.51 25.96 26.90
CA SER A 802 32.75 26.03 28.15
C SER A 802 33.45 26.87 29.23
N LEU A 803 34.77 26.74 29.37
CA LEU A 803 35.56 27.54 30.33
C LEU A 803 35.55 29.03 30.00
N PHE A 804 35.62 29.40 28.72
CA PHE A 804 35.47 30.80 28.30
C PHE A 804 34.08 31.37 28.60
N ARG A 805 33.02 30.56 28.44
CA ARG A 805 31.67 30.96 28.83
C ARG A 805 31.55 31.12 30.35
N LEU A 806 32.12 30.19 31.11
CA LEU A 806 32.15 30.26 32.57
C LEU A 806 32.94 31.46 33.08
N GLU A 807 34.12 31.74 32.51
CA GLU A 807 34.88 32.96 32.79
C GLU A 807 34.01 34.19 32.50
N TRP A 808 33.33 34.23 31.36
CA TRP A 808 32.49 35.37 31.01
C TRP A 808 31.35 35.60 32.03
N ILE A 809 30.65 34.52 32.41
CA ILE A 809 29.57 34.56 33.41
C ILE A 809 30.10 35.08 34.75
N LEU A 810 31.23 34.53 35.22
CA LEU A 810 31.81 34.89 36.51
C LEU A 810 32.41 36.29 36.48
N ARG A 811 33.29 36.60 35.53
CA ARG A 811 34.08 37.84 35.48
C ARG A 811 33.26 39.07 35.09
N TRP A 812 32.35 38.93 34.11
CA TRP A 812 31.76 40.10 33.44
C TRP A 812 30.26 40.27 33.69
N ASN A 813 29.52 39.19 34.03
CA ASN A 813 28.07 39.24 34.18
C ASN A 813 27.58 39.36 35.65
N TYR A 814 28.41 39.90 36.55
CA TYR A 814 28.06 40.02 37.97
C TYR A 814 27.11 41.19 38.29
N TYR A 815 27.07 42.25 37.46
CA TYR A 815 26.25 43.45 37.72
C TYR A 815 24.74 43.17 37.84
N GLN A 816 24.26 42.03 37.31
CA GLN A 816 22.87 41.58 37.43
C GLN A 816 22.55 40.97 38.79
N TYR A 817 23.55 40.59 39.57
CA TYR A 817 23.41 39.81 40.78
C TYR A 817 24.04 40.54 41.97
N THR A 818 23.44 40.38 43.13
CA THR A 818 23.69 41.23 44.31
C THR A 818 25.03 40.97 45.02
N ARG A 819 25.97 40.29 44.37
CA ARG A 819 27.31 40.02 44.88
C ARG A 819 28.29 40.23 43.73
N GLU A 820 29.31 41.06 43.95
CA GLU A 820 30.48 41.07 43.07
C GLU A 820 31.04 39.65 43.02
N SER A 821 31.34 39.15 41.82
CA SER A 821 32.00 37.87 41.72
C SER A 821 33.39 38.00 42.31
N ASN A 822 33.79 37.06 43.16
CA ASN A 822 35.16 36.99 43.67
C ASN A 822 36.13 36.42 42.62
N TYR A 823 35.85 36.66 41.33
CA TYR A 823 36.64 36.09 40.24
C TYR A 823 37.98 36.81 40.13
N THR A 824 39.05 36.09 40.45
CA THR A 824 40.44 36.50 40.25
C THR A 824 41.11 35.65 39.16
N SER A 825 42.31 36.04 38.73
CA SER A 825 43.14 35.26 37.80
C SER A 825 43.43 33.83 38.29
N ARG A 826 43.41 33.62 39.61
CA ARG A 826 43.66 32.31 40.22
C ARG A 826 42.41 31.45 40.41
N THR A 827 41.21 31.95 40.12
CA THR A 827 39.95 31.28 40.48
C THR A 827 39.91 29.83 40.03
N PHE A 828 40.12 29.55 38.73
CA PHE A 828 40.11 28.17 38.23
C PHE A 828 41.27 27.34 38.79
N PHE A 829 42.50 27.86 38.81
CA PHE A 829 43.66 27.16 39.38
C PHE A 829 43.48 26.77 40.85
N ASP A 830 43.03 27.68 41.71
CA ASP A 830 42.87 27.45 43.14
C ASP A 830 41.63 26.58 43.47
N THR A 831 40.69 26.43 42.53
CA THR A 831 39.46 25.64 42.73
C THR A 831 39.56 24.19 42.27
N MET A 832 40.61 23.82 41.54
CA MET A 832 40.83 22.42 41.18
C MET A 832 40.96 21.54 42.44
N THR A 833 40.41 20.33 42.38
CA THR A 833 40.58 19.33 43.44
C THR A 833 42.03 18.87 43.58
N SER A 834 42.81 18.92 42.49
CA SER A 834 44.28 18.83 42.51
C SER A 834 44.88 19.74 41.44
N ASN A 835 45.84 20.58 41.84
CA ASN A 835 46.57 21.51 40.98
C ASN A 835 48.09 21.37 41.13
N SER A 836 48.56 20.19 41.52
CA SER A 836 49.99 19.90 41.68
C SER A 836 50.76 19.95 40.37
N ARG A 837 52.09 20.06 40.44
CA ARG A 837 53.00 20.04 39.29
C ARG A 837 52.75 18.90 38.29
N TYR A 838 52.32 17.74 38.77
CA TYR A 838 52.19 16.53 37.94
C TYR A 838 50.74 16.19 37.59
N TYR A 839 49.76 16.84 38.20
CA TYR A 839 48.35 16.50 38.02
C TYR A 839 47.41 17.69 38.27
N TRP A 840 46.74 18.11 37.19
CA TRP A 840 45.64 19.06 37.16
C TRP A 840 44.30 18.32 36.96
N SER A 841 43.39 18.46 37.92
CA SER A 841 42.12 17.72 37.94
C SER A 841 41.05 18.26 36.98
N GLY A 842 41.26 19.42 36.35
CA GLY A 842 40.27 20.02 35.43
C GLY A 842 40.37 19.58 33.96
N GLY A 843 41.29 18.67 33.65
CA GLY A 843 41.46 18.11 32.30
C GLY A 843 42.05 19.09 31.27
N ASP A 844 42.04 18.69 30.00
CA ASP A 844 42.76 19.38 28.92
C ASP A 844 42.21 20.78 28.61
N GLY A 845 40.91 20.99 28.82
CA GLY A 845 40.27 22.29 28.60
C GLY A 845 40.88 23.40 29.45
N ILE A 846 41.33 23.08 30.67
CA ILE A 846 42.01 24.05 31.56
C ILE A 846 43.37 24.45 31.01
N LEU A 847 44.14 23.48 30.50
CA LEU A 847 45.43 23.77 29.88
C LEU A 847 45.23 24.65 28.64
N GLU A 848 44.31 24.29 27.76
CA GLU A 848 43.95 25.06 26.58
C GLU A 848 43.46 26.47 26.93
N PHE A 849 42.67 26.62 28.00
CA PHE A 849 42.23 27.91 28.51
C PHE A 849 43.42 28.79 28.90
N TYR A 850 44.32 28.26 29.73
CA TYR A 850 45.48 29.04 30.18
C TYR A 850 46.42 29.37 29.01
N ILE A 851 46.66 28.46 28.07
CA ILE A 851 47.41 28.74 26.83
C ILE A 851 46.92 30.02 26.15
N VAL A 852 45.61 30.19 26.00
CA VAL A 852 45.04 31.39 25.38
C VAL A 852 45.13 32.61 26.29
N LYS A 853 45.08 32.42 27.61
CA LYS A 853 45.21 33.49 28.62
C LYS A 853 46.63 33.99 28.86
N ILE A 854 47.65 33.39 28.26
CA ILE A 854 49.06 33.84 28.42
C ILE A 854 49.30 35.28 27.93
N ILE A 855 48.43 35.78 27.04
CA ILE A 855 48.46 37.15 26.51
C ILE A 855 47.43 38.08 27.18
N ASP A 856 46.62 37.58 28.13
CA ASP A 856 45.64 38.38 28.87
C ASP A 856 46.30 38.90 30.16
N ASN A 857 46.58 40.20 30.20
CA ASN A 857 47.24 40.86 31.33
C ASN A 857 46.54 40.62 32.68
N PHE A 858 45.24 40.30 32.70
CA PHE A 858 44.54 39.94 33.92
C PHE A 858 45.15 38.72 34.62
N TYR A 859 45.73 37.78 33.86
CA TYR A 859 46.35 36.56 34.39
C TYR A 859 47.85 36.68 34.70
N HIS A 860 48.45 37.87 34.51
CA HIS A 860 49.89 38.06 34.64
C HIS A 860 50.46 37.58 35.99
N ASP A 861 49.77 37.87 37.10
CA ASP A 861 50.21 37.47 38.44
C ASP A 861 50.28 35.95 38.62
N LEU A 862 49.41 35.20 37.94
CA LEU A 862 49.42 33.73 37.98
C LEU A 862 50.62 33.17 37.20
N TYR A 863 50.99 33.81 36.08
CA TYR A 863 52.19 33.45 35.31
C TYR A 863 53.51 33.80 36.01
N GLN A 864 53.48 34.55 37.12
CA GLN A 864 54.64 34.76 37.99
C GLN A 864 54.74 33.72 39.13
N ASP A 865 53.71 32.89 39.31
CA ASP A 865 53.70 31.82 40.30
C ASP A 865 54.49 30.61 39.81
N ARG A 866 55.55 30.24 40.55
CA ARG A 866 56.39 29.08 40.23
C ARG A 866 55.62 27.78 40.20
N GLU A 867 54.70 27.56 41.13
CA GLU A 867 53.95 26.30 41.23
C GLU A 867 53.03 26.13 40.01
N PHE A 868 52.40 27.23 39.58
CA PHE A 868 51.60 27.25 38.36
C PHE A 868 52.47 27.02 37.11
N ILE A 869 53.57 27.75 36.93
CA ILE A 869 54.43 27.63 35.74
C ILE A 869 55.04 26.23 35.61
N ASP A 870 55.53 25.66 36.72
CA ASP A 870 56.11 24.31 36.71
C ASP A 870 55.07 23.25 36.31
N GLY A 871 53.81 23.40 36.79
CA GLY A 871 52.71 22.52 36.40
C GLY A 871 52.21 22.74 34.97
N PHE A 872 52.07 24.01 34.56
CA PHE A 872 51.63 24.40 33.22
C PHE A 872 52.61 23.87 32.16
N LYS A 873 53.91 24.03 32.38
CA LYS A 873 54.95 23.50 31.50
C LYS A 873 54.88 21.97 31.38
N TYR A 874 54.80 21.27 32.50
CA TYR A 874 54.72 19.80 32.52
C TYR A 874 53.50 19.29 31.74
N HIS A 875 52.32 19.88 31.96
CA HIS A 875 51.10 19.50 31.26
C HIS A 875 51.12 19.86 29.77
N LEU A 876 51.71 21.00 29.41
CA LEU A 876 51.92 21.39 28.00
C LEU A 876 52.81 20.38 27.27
N GLU A 877 53.98 20.04 27.84
CA GLU A 877 54.89 19.03 27.27
C GLU A 877 54.22 17.66 27.14
N SER A 878 53.50 17.24 28.20
CA SER A 878 52.77 15.97 28.19
C SER A 878 51.70 15.92 27.10
N GLN A 879 50.96 17.01 26.88
CA GLN A 879 49.89 17.05 25.87
C GLN A 879 50.43 17.15 24.43
N LEU A 880 51.51 17.90 24.22
CA LEU A 880 52.16 17.93 22.90
C LEU A 880 52.70 16.56 22.51
N ASN A 881 53.31 15.85 23.46
CA ASN A 881 53.81 14.48 23.26
C ASN A 881 52.68 13.47 23.04
N SER A 882 51.58 13.54 23.80
CA SER A 882 50.45 12.61 23.67
C SER A 882 49.72 12.77 22.33
N LEU A 883 49.57 14.01 21.85
CA LEU A 883 48.90 14.33 20.59
C LEU A 883 49.83 14.26 19.38
N ASN A 884 51.14 14.13 19.58
CA ASN A 884 52.18 14.21 18.56
C ASN A 884 52.03 15.47 17.68
N LYS A 885 51.91 16.64 18.32
CA LYS A 885 51.71 17.95 17.66
C LYS A 885 52.82 18.94 18.01
N THR A 886 53.15 19.84 17.10
CA THR A 886 53.98 21.02 17.43
C THR A 886 53.18 22.05 18.24
N VAL A 887 53.89 23.00 18.87
CA VAL A 887 53.24 24.12 19.58
C VAL A 887 52.35 24.91 18.62
N GLU A 888 52.80 25.16 17.39
CA GLU A 888 52.00 25.83 16.35
C GLU A 888 50.73 25.05 16.00
N GLU A 889 50.85 23.75 15.73
CA GLU A 889 49.70 22.90 15.38
C GLU A 889 48.70 22.81 16.53
N TYR A 890 49.18 22.79 17.78
CA TYR A 890 48.32 22.75 18.95
C TYR A 890 47.59 24.08 19.15
N VAL A 891 48.27 25.22 19.09
CA VAL A 891 47.64 26.55 19.17
C VAL A 891 46.64 26.77 18.04
N GLU A 892 46.93 26.32 16.82
CA GLU A 892 45.98 26.40 15.70
C GLU A 892 44.74 25.54 15.95
N SER A 893 44.90 24.36 16.55
CA SER A 893 43.78 23.50 16.93
C SER A 893 42.90 24.12 18.01
N ILE A 894 43.50 24.80 18.99
CA ILE A 894 42.76 25.55 20.03
C ILE A 894 42.02 26.75 19.41
N ALA A 895 42.70 27.52 18.55
CA ALA A 895 42.10 28.67 17.87
C ALA A 895 40.87 28.28 17.02
N LYS A 896 40.92 27.10 16.36
CA LYS A 896 39.74 26.53 15.69
C LYS A 896 38.61 26.21 16.66
N LYS A 897 38.91 25.53 17.79
CA LYS A 897 37.90 25.16 18.79
C LYS A 897 37.15 26.36 19.37
N ILE A 898 37.83 27.48 19.61
CA ILE A 898 37.23 28.65 20.26
C ILE A 898 36.72 29.73 19.29
N SER A 899 36.83 29.48 17.99
CA SER A 899 36.33 30.39 16.95
C SER A 899 34.83 30.66 17.14
N GLY A 900 34.44 31.94 17.10
CA GLY A 900 33.07 32.40 17.36
C GLY A 900 32.81 32.83 18.81
N ILE A 901 33.54 32.31 19.81
CA ILE A 901 33.45 32.77 21.20
C ILE A 901 34.56 33.75 21.54
N ASN A 902 35.81 33.41 21.19
CA ASN A 902 36.96 34.25 21.47
C ASN A 902 37.94 34.19 20.29
N ASN A 903 37.70 35.03 19.28
CA ASN A 903 38.50 35.03 18.06
C ASN A 903 39.92 35.51 18.34
N ILE A 904 40.90 34.62 18.16
CA ILE A 904 42.32 34.96 18.27
C ILE A 904 42.79 35.53 16.93
N SER A 905 43.24 36.79 16.92
CA SER A 905 43.83 37.40 15.73
C SER A 905 45.19 36.78 15.39
N ILE A 906 45.65 36.95 14.14
CA ILE A 906 46.97 36.46 13.70
C ILE A 906 48.09 36.98 14.60
N LEU A 907 48.02 38.27 14.99
CA LEU A 907 48.99 38.89 15.90
C LEU A 907 48.98 38.23 17.28
N GLN A 908 47.80 37.99 17.84
CA GLN A 908 47.65 37.33 19.14
C GLN A 908 48.14 35.88 19.09
N LYS A 909 47.91 35.14 18.00
CA LYS A 909 48.48 33.80 17.81
C LYS A 909 50.01 33.82 17.86
N GLY A 910 50.64 34.74 17.12
CA GLY A 910 52.10 34.91 17.15
C GLY A 910 52.63 35.21 18.56
N GLN A 911 51.91 36.02 19.31
CA GLN A 911 52.28 36.39 20.69
C GLN A 911 52.11 35.24 21.69
N ILE A 912 51.07 34.42 21.52
CA ILE A 912 50.89 33.16 22.29
C ILE A 912 52.06 32.21 22.01
N LEU A 913 52.42 32.00 20.73
CA LEU A 913 53.51 31.10 20.34
C LEU A 913 54.85 31.51 20.94
N LEU A 914 55.18 32.81 20.88
CA LEU A 914 56.39 33.34 21.51
C LEU A 914 56.43 33.05 23.01
N ASN A 915 55.36 33.41 23.73
CA ASN A 915 55.31 33.22 25.19
C ASN A 915 55.33 31.73 25.60
N LEU A 916 54.72 30.83 24.82
CA LEU A 916 54.78 29.38 25.07
C LEU A 916 56.18 28.82 24.86
N ASN A 917 56.85 29.21 23.78
CA ASN A 917 58.23 28.78 23.50
C ASN A 917 59.18 29.28 24.60
N ASP A 918 59.00 30.51 25.09
CA ASP A 918 59.78 31.04 26.21
C ASP A 918 59.62 30.19 27.48
N ILE A 919 58.41 29.74 27.81
CA ILE A 919 58.14 28.86 28.97
C ILE A 919 58.75 27.46 28.77
N LEU A 920 58.62 26.88 27.57
CA LEU A 920 59.18 25.56 27.24
C LEU A 920 60.71 25.57 27.29
N HIS A 921 61.35 26.66 26.85
CA HIS A 921 62.81 26.80 26.85
C HIS A 921 63.39 27.41 28.13
N TYR A 922 62.56 27.80 29.10
CA TYR A 922 63.01 28.30 30.39
C TYR A 922 63.74 27.20 31.19
N GLN A 923 65.04 27.39 31.45
CA GLN A 923 65.84 26.58 32.37
C GLN A 923 65.96 27.29 33.73
N SER A 924 65.53 26.63 34.80
CA SER A 924 65.64 27.15 36.16
C SER A 924 67.11 27.26 36.59
N LYS A 925 67.71 28.46 36.50
CA LYS A 925 68.94 28.77 37.23
C LYS A 925 68.58 29.01 38.70
N TRP A 926 69.08 28.14 39.57
CA TRP A 926 69.00 28.29 41.02
C TRP A 926 69.71 29.57 41.45
N VAL A 927 68.94 30.59 41.85
CA VAL A 927 69.42 31.68 42.68
C VAL A 927 68.51 31.73 43.91
N GLU A 928 69.09 31.44 45.07
CA GLU A 928 68.49 31.65 46.38
C GLU A 928 68.08 33.13 46.52
N LEU A 929 66.78 33.41 46.49
CA LEU A 929 66.24 34.69 46.95
C LEU A 929 65.71 34.49 48.38
N LYS A 930 66.39 35.15 49.32
CA LYS A 930 66.11 35.21 50.75
C LYS A 930 64.62 35.49 51.06
N PRO A 931 64.09 34.96 52.18
CA PRO A 931 62.70 35.11 52.55
C PRO A 931 62.39 36.56 52.93
N LYS A 932 61.37 37.18 52.31
CA LYS A 932 60.77 38.44 52.79
C LYS A 932 59.32 38.25 53.22
N ARG A 933 59.19 38.24 54.55
CA ARG A 933 58.09 38.68 55.44
C ARG A 933 56.65 38.27 55.13
N LYS A 934 56.12 37.46 56.05
CA LYS A 934 54.68 37.29 56.37
C LYS A 934 53.98 38.65 56.51
N TYR A 935 53.03 38.93 55.62
CA TYR A 935 51.97 39.89 55.92
C TYR A 935 50.83 39.16 56.64
N ARG A 936 50.58 39.56 57.89
CA ARG A 936 49.32 39.30 58.62
C ARG A 936 48.27 40.25 58.07
N TYR A 937 47.09 39.74 57.70
CA TYR A 937 45.89 40.58 57.63
C TYR A 937 44.76 39.99 58.48
N LYS A 938 44.05 40.92 59.13
CA LYS A 938 42.85 40.75 59.95
C LYS A 938 41.65 40.40 59.09
#